data_AF-A0A943GCM8-F1
#
_entry.id   AF-A0A943GCM8-F1
#
_cell.length_a   1.000
_cell.length_b   1.000
_cell.length_c   1.000
_cell.angle_alpha   90.00
_cell.angle_beta   90.00
_cell.angle_gamma   90.00
#
_symmetry.space_group_name_H-M   'P 1'
#
loop_
_entity.id
_entity.type
_entity.pdbx_description
1 polymer ?
#
loop_
_entity_poly.entity_id
_entity_poly.type
_entity_poly.pdbx_seq_one_letter_code
_entity_poly.pdbx_strand_id
1 'polypeptide(L)'
;MASYKKTVHTDKAFALIGKMVAGDISKLEFTKIKVSDKDYSKHTEDELKKLTALEQIKQETSVSEKTPVGDNAVNIHGIIYNTDLQNSYYLRTIGLYANDPDEGEILYSVTATEVGDYIPTPNGNNITTAIIDILTEISDAEVNLSGNPSALVDVSMLNKKLDRGEGLEKEFDSAVKIVAELKKKQNKEDGTLKTVVKTIVGGINELFDNKLEKGGYTGTAQNLLTEISKITSKSVLGRIIIGKGLSVDSSGRTSIVSKNDGITVNENDFQLNTVDNTTTDSGTKPLSARQGKKLEENKQNKNDSALLTTAKNIVGAINELFSVKANKAHSHGNSEITDIDASKIKTGTIDISRLPQAALERCVVVADDTARFRLTKSQVQVGDSVKVTSPDNLMYIVVDDNKLNVEAGYVAYSAAVKWGTIKDKPSTFPPSAHTQDWSTITGKPSSFTPSGHTHDDRYYTENEVNDLLNRKSNTDHNHDSIYLNKNVIGTVNSIETLNNATETGIYAVNSYEINGLYGWGFLYVTKNGGIINQYYVSHTGGTCYRQDWNGNIANGKWITQWDNNNFNPNDKANSNHTHTAGQVGTYTKGEIDTKFKNSVPVPVGAVLTMWNNTNPAELFSGTTWELITAGKYIQSGSTALSTGGSNSVSIAKANLPNVKLKVDSFSLTTQPHTHKLDWNAGYDGGATGPITRSRWGVSGQSSSGVHSSGGQNTGTASPSTESLGSGTALNILPTYITLKFWKRLT
;
A
#
# COMPACT_ATOMS: atom_id res chain seq x y z
N MET A 1 28.19 -22.79 -7.53
CA MET A 1 27.09 -22.12 -6.81
C MET A 1 27.28 -22.42 -5.34
N ALA A 2 27.16 -21.42 -4.47
CA ALA A 2 27.27 -21.66 -3.05
C ALA A 2 26.22 -22.65 -2.52
N SER A 3 26.61 -23.40 -1.48
CA SER A 3 25.77 -24.41 -0.81
C SER A 3 25.58 -24.02 0.65
N TYR A 4 24.55 -23.22 0.92
CA TYR A 4 24.23 -22.73 2.26
C TYR A 4 23.57 -23.82 3.12
N LYS A 5 24.04 -23.96 4.36
CA LYS A 5 23.39 -24.80 5.37
C LYS A 5 22.16 -24.11 5.94
N LYS A 6 21.38 -24.87 6.70
CA LYS A 6 20.25 -24.33 7.49
C LYS A 6 20.73 -23.17 8.38
N THR A 7 19.97 -22.08 8.38
CA THR A 7 20.18 -20.95 9.29
C THR A 7 19.87 -21.37 10.73
N VAL A 8 20.75 -21.03 11.67
CA VAL A 8 20.62 -21.34 13.09
C VAL A 8 20.47 -20.05 13.89
N HIS A 9 19.41 -19.94 14.70
CA HIS A 9 19.22 -18.84 15.66
C HIS A 9 20.14 -19.01 16.88
N THR A 10 20.66 -17.91 17.40
CA THR A 10 21.54 -17.93 18.59
C THR A 10 20.75 -18.00 19.89
N ASP A 11 21.41 -18.34 21.00
CA ASP A 11 20.83 -18.28 22.34
C ASP A 11 20.34 -16.86 22.68
N LYS A 12 21.04 -15.83 22.16
CA LYS A 12 20.62 -14.43 22.30
C LYS A 12 19.34 -14.13 21.52
N ALA A 13 19.15 -14.73 20.35
CA ALA A 13 17.89 -14.61 19.61
C ALA A 13 16.73 -15.24 20.37
N PHE A 14 16.91 -16.43 20.96
CA PHE A 14 15.88 -17.05 21.78
C PHE A 14 15.56 -16.23 23.03
N ALA A 15 16.56 -15.62 23.68
CA ALA A 15 16.34 -14.70 24.79
C ALA A 15 15.52 -13.46 24.36
N LEU A 16 15.85 -12.85 23.22
CA LEU A 16 15.12 -11.72 22.65
C LEU A 16 13.67 -12.09 22.32
N ILE A 17 13.45 -13.26 21.69
CA ILE A 17 12.11 -13.78 21.41
C ILE A 17 11.34 -14.02 22.72
N GLY A 18 12.00 -14.53 23.76
CA GLY A 18 11.41 -14.70 25.08
C GLY A 18 10.90 -13.40 25.69
N LYS A 19 11.67 -12.30 25.58
CA LYS A 19 11.24 -10.96 26.01
C LYS A 19 10.00 -10.47 25.24
N MET A 20 9.91 -10.82 23.96
CA MET A 20 8.75 -10.45 23.13
C MET A 20 7.48 -11.19 23.54
N VAL A 21 7.60 -12.50 23.76
CA VAL A 21 6.48 -13.34 24.22
C VAL A 21 6.00 -12.92 25.62
N ALA A 22 6.92 -12.44 26.47
CA ALA A 22 6.59 -11.87 27.77
C ALA A 22 5.93 -10.48 27.70
N GLY A 23 5.93 -9.82 26.53
CA GLY A 23 5.39 -8.48 26.32
C GLY A 23 6.35 -7.33 26.68
N ASP A 24 7.62 -7.61 26.98
CA ASP A 24 8.63 -6.61 27.33
C ASP A 24 9.12 -5.83 26.10
N ILE A 25 9.07 -6.47 24.92
CA ILE A 25 9.30 -5.82 23.64
C ILE A 25 8.08 -5.99 22.74
N SER A 26 7.67 -4.90 22.10
CA SER A 26 6.49 -4.90 21.21
C SER A 26 6.82 -5.29 19.78
N LYS A 27 8.07 -5.09 19.34
CA LYS A 27 8.51 -5.36 17.96
C LYS A 27 9.96 -5.81 17.89
N LEU A 28 10.23 -6.76 17.01
CA LEU A 28 11.59 -7.21 16.71
C LEU A 28 12.24 -6.33 15.63
N GLU A 29 13.45 -5.84 15.89
CA GLU A 29 14.18 -4.91 15.01
C GLU A 29 15.48 -5.53 14.49
N PHE A 30 15.50 -5.89 13.19
CA PHE A 30 16.71 -6.31 12.51
C PHE A 30 17.51 -5.10 12.00
N THR A 31 18.81 -5.05 12.33
CA THR A 31 19.65 -3.88 12.09
C THR A 31 20.56 -4.06 10.88
N LYS A 32 21.33 -5.16 10.85
CA LYS A 32 22.43 -5.37 9.90
C LYS A 32 22.56 -6.83 9.46
N ILE A 33 23.15 -6.99 8.29
CA ILE A 33 23.69 -8.26 7.80
C ILE A 33 25.22 -8.10 7.73
N LYS A 34 25.95 -9.03 8.35
CA LYS A 34 27.42 -9.08 8.26
C LYS A 34 27.84 -10.37 7.57
N VAL A 35 28.81 -10.27 6.67
CA VAL A 35 29.35 -11.43 5.94
C VAL A 35 30.82 -11.66 6.29
N SER A 36 31.18 -12.94 6.39
CA SER A 36 32.47 -13.40 6.89
C SER A 36 33.09 -14.47 5.99
N ASP A 37 34.42 -14.48 5.97
CA ASP A 37 35.28 -15.50 5.34
C ASP A 37 35.68 -16.61 6.33
N LYS A 38 35.26 -16.52 7.60
CA LYS A 38 35.44 -17.60 8.57
C LYS A 38 34.53 -18.77 8.20
N ASP A 39 35.12 -19.96 8.14
CA ASP A 39 34.40 -21.20 7.86
C ASP A 39 33.74 -21.75 9.15
N TYR A 40 32.43 -21.55 9.26
CA TYR A 40 31.60 -22.13 10.31
C TYR A 40 30.89 -23.41 9.88
N SER A 41 31.13 -23.93 8.67
CA SER A 41 30.37 -25.06 8.08
C SER A 41 30.53 -26.38 8.86
N LYS A 42 31.59 -26.52 9.64
CA LYS A 42 31.86 -27.70 10.48
C LYS A 42 31.36 -27.58 11.91
N HIS A 43 30.86 -26.42 12.33
CA HIS A 43 30.28 -26.26 13.66
C HIS A 43 28.92 -26.98 13.71
N THR A 44 28.65 -27.60 14.85
CA THR A 44 27.35 -28.18 15.17
C THR A 44 26.31 -27.09 15.42
N GLU A 45 25.02 -27.41 15.35
CA GLU A 45 23.96 -26.43 15.65
C GLU A 45 24.11 -25.83 17.05
N ASP A 46 24.52 -26.61 18.05
CA ASP A 46 24.71 -26.13 19.42
C ASP A 46 25.93 -25.22 19.59
N GLU A 47 26.97 -25.42 18.78
CA GLU A 47 28.11 -24.49 18.74
C GLU A 47 27.74 -23.18 18.05
N LEU A 48 26.93 -23.23 16.98
CA LEU A 48 26.43 -22.04 16.28
C LEU A 48 25.46 -21.24 17.17
N LYS A 49 24.60 -21.90 17.95
CA LYS A 49 23.68 -21.25 18.89
C LYS A 49 24.41 -20.38 19.92
N LYS A 50 25.57 -20.82 20.40
CA LYS A 50 26.35 -20.14 21.43
C LYS A 50 27.14 -18.93 20.90
N LEU A 51 27.17 -18.70 19.59
CA LEU A 51 27.88 -17.55 19.02
C LEU A 51 27.19 -16.24 19.41
N THR A 52 27.98 -15.28 19.88
CA THR A 52 27.52 -13.93 20.22
C THR A 52 27.90 -12.90 19.16
N ALA A 53 28.89 -13.21 18.32
CA ALA A 53 29.36 -12.38 17.21
C ALA A 53 30.07 -13.25 16.17
N LEU A 54 30.14 -12.77 14.92
CA LEU A 54 30.95 -13.38 13.87
C LEU A 54 32.37 -12.82 13.87
N GLU A 55 33.33 -13.69 13.52
CA GLU A 55 34.74 -13.35 13.31
C GLU A 55 35.03 -13.08 11.83
N GLN A 56 36.18 -12.49 11.52
CA GLN A 56 36.67 -12.27 10.14
C GLN A 56 35.64 -11.63 9.19
N ILE A 57 34.90 -10.64 9.70
CA ILE A 57 33.96 -9.86 8.90
C ILE A 57 34.70 -9.20 7.73
N LYS A 58 34.15 -9.35 6.53
CA LYS A 58 34.68 -8.73 5.31
C LYS A 58 33.83 -7.55 4.88
N GLN A 59 32.52 -7.64 5.03
CA GLN A 59 31.57 -6.58 4.71
C GLN A 59 30.37 -6.61 5.67
N GLU A 60 29.73 -5.45 5.82
CA GLU A 60 28.45 -5.31 6.48
C GLU A 60 27.53 -4.43 5.67
N THR A 61 26.22 -4.64 5.81
CA THR A 61 25.18 -3.82 5.19
C THR A 61 24.02 -3.66 6.16
N SER A 62 23.33 -2.53 6.07
CA SER A 62 22.08 -2.33 6.81
C SER A 62 20.97 -3.14 6.16
N VAL A 63 19.97 -3.54 6.95
CA VAL A 63 18.77 -4.19 6.39
C VAL A 63 18.00 -3.18 5.51
N SER A 64 17.83 -3.54 4.24
CA SER A 64 17.19 -2.71 3.22
C SER A 64 15.66 -2.80 3.32
N GLU A 65 15.13 -4.01 3.28
CA GLU A 65 13.69 -4.30 3.33
C GLU A 65 13.42 -5.50 4.23
N LYS A 66 12.22 -5.53 4.80
CA LYS A 66 11.70 -6.62 5.61
C LYS A 66 10.31 -6.94 5.07
N THR A 67 10.12 -8.13 4.51
CA THR A 67 8.85 -8.51 3.87
C THR A 67 8.28 -9.77 4.52
N PRO A 68 7.02 -9.76 5.00
CA PRO A 68 6.37 -10.98 5.48
C PRO A 68 6.23 -11.99 4.33
N VAL A 69 6.52 -13.26 4.61
CA VAL A 69 6.39 -14.38 3.68
C VAL A 69 5.61 -15.50 4.36
N GLY A 70 4.35 -15.67 3.96
CA GLY A 70 3.43 -16.59 4.65
C GLY A 70 3.05 -16.10 6.05
N ASP A 71 2.65 -17.02 6.93
CA ASP A 71 2.10 -16.67 8.25
C ASP A 71 3.20 -16.50 9.33
N ASN A 72 4.34 -17.19 9.19
CA ASN A 72 5.33 -17.32 10.27
C ASN A 72 6.78 -17.00 9.84
N ALA A 73 6.99 -16.31 8.72
CA ALA A 73 8.34 -15.98 8.27
C ALA A 73 8.44 -14.56 7.73
N VAL A 74 9.63 -13.98 7.87
CA VAL A 74 9.99 -12.68 7.32
C VAL A 74 11.24 -12.84 6.48
N ASN A 75 11.19 -12.35 5.26
CA ASN A 75 12.36 -12.19 4.41
C ASN A 75 13.06 -10.87 4.79
N ILE A 76 14.35 -10.97 5.06
CA ILE A 76 15.25 -9.86 5.36
C ILE A 76 16.17 -9.65 4.16
N HIS A 77 16.05 -8.49 3.53
CA HIS A 77 16.77 -8.15 2.32
C HIS A 77 17.96 -7.22 2.63
N GLY A 78 19.13 -7.55 2.10
CA GLY A 78 20.31 -6.69 2.17
C GLY A 78 21.20 -6.82 0.94
N ILE A 79 21.96 -5.76 0.65
CA ILE A 79 22.79 -5.67 -0.54
C ILE A 79 24.24 -5.39 -0.14
N ILE A 80 25.18 -6.18 -0.67
CA ILE A 80 26.62 -5.93 -0.58
C ILE A 80 27.22 -5.81 -2.00
N TYR A 81 28.26 -5.00 -2.15
CA TYR A 81 28.92 -4.74 -3.43
C TYR A 81 30.43 -4.53 -3.20
N ASN A 82 31.24 -4.81 -4.22
CA ASN A 82 32.70 -4.92 -4.06
C ASN A 82 33.49 -3.62 -4.31
N THR A 83 32.86 -2.45 -4.42
CA THR A 83 33.57 -1.21 -4.86
C THR A 83 34.66 -0.76 -3.89
N ASP A 84 34.45 -0.96 -2.58
CA ASP A 84 35.41 -0.58 -1.54
C ASP A 84 36.19 -1.79 -0.99
N LEU A 85 36.06 -2.95 -1.65
CA LEU A 85 36.66 -4.20 -1.19
C LEU A 85 38.16 -4.24 -1.55
N GLN A 86 39.01 -4.17 -0.54
CA GLN A 86 40.47 -4.19 -0.73
C GLN A 86 41.06 -5.57 -1.02
N ASN A 87 40.40 -6.64 -0.56
CA ASN A 87 40.87 -8.02 -0.75
C ASN A 87 39.70 -8.92 -1.12
N SER A 88 39.89 -9.75 -2.14
CA SER A 88 38.90 -10.76 -2.52
C SER A 88 38.74 -11.80 -1.42
N TYR A 89 37.55 -12.37 -1.26
CA TYR A 89 37.26 -13.36 -0.22
C TYR A 89 36.18 -14.35 -0.66
N TYR A 90 36.02 -15.44 0.09
CA TYR A 90 34.88 -16.35 -0.07
C TYR A 90 33.81 -15.98 0.96
N LEU A 91 32.58 -15.72 0.50
CA LEU A 91 31.44 -15.52 1.38
C LEU A 91 31.08 -16.88 1.99
N ARG A 92 31.60 -17.14 3.20
CA ARG A 92 31.46 -18.43 3.90
C ARG A 92 30.40 -18.43 4.99
N THR A 93 30.10 -17.27 5.55
CA THR A 93 29.13 -17.15 6.64
C THR A 93 28.39 -15.82 6.56
N ILE A 94 27.08 -15.88 6.76
CA ILE A 94 26.18 -14.72 6.85
C ILE A 94 25.64 -14.66 8.28
N GLY A 95 25.71 -13.49 8.91
CA GLY A 95 25.12 -13.22 10.22
C GLY A 95 24.06 -12.15 10.12
N LEU A 96 22.87 -12.44 10.64
CA LEU A 96 21.79 -11.46 10.81
C LEU A 96 21.86 -10.91 12.23
N TYR A 97 21.77 -9.59 12.37
CA TYR A 97 21.84 -8.90 13.66
C TYR A 97 20.51 -8.21 13.99
N ALA A 98 20.18 -8.16 15.27
CA ALA A 98 18.97 -7.54 15.80
C ALA A 98 19.30 -6.66 17.01
N ASN A 99 18.46 -5.67 17.30
CA ASN A 99 18.61 -4.83 18.49
C ASN A 99 17.81 -5.40 19.67
N ASP A 100 18.51 -5.76 20.73
CA ASP A 100 17.95 -6.04 22.05
C ASP A 100 17.93 -4.73 22.88
N PRO A 101 16.82 -4.38 23.55
CA PRO A 101 16.74 -3.13 24.33
C PRO A 101 17.69 -3.08 25.52
N ASP A 102 18.10 -4.23 26.05
CA ASP A 102 18.97 -4.33 27.23
C ASP A 102 20.44 -4.54 26.84
N GLU A 103 20.68 -5.36 25.80
CA GLU A 103 22.04 -5.76 25.38
C GLU A 103 22.56 -5.00 24.15
N GLY A 104 21.73 -4.23 23.45
CA GLY A 104 22.07 -3.56 22.20
C GLY A 104 22.10 -4.51 20.99
N GLU A 105 23.00 -4.28 20.04
CA GLU A 105 23.07 -5.10 18.82
C GLU A 105 23.60 -6.51 19.12
N ILE A 106 22.77 -7.53 18.89
CA ILE A 106 23.08 -8.95 19.09
C ILE A 106 23.13 -9.71 17.77
N LEU A 107 23.94 -10.77 17.70
CA LEU A 107 23.89 -11.73 16.60
C LEU A 107 22.62 -12.57 16.76
N TYR A 108 21.69 -12.44 15.83
CA TYR A 108 20.39 -13.12 15.86
C TYR A 108 20.45 -14.50 15.23
N SER A 109 21.03 -14.63 14.05
CA SER A 109 21.16 -15.93 13.38
C SER A 109 22.41 -16.02 12.53
N VAL A 110 22.85 -17.27 12.31
CA VAL A 110 24.05 -17.59 11.53
C VAL A 110 23.71 -18.58 10.42
N THR A 111 24.16 -18.28 9.21
CA THR A 111 24.04 -19.15 8.03
C THR A 111 25.43 -19.43 7.49
N ALA A 112 25.95 -20.63 7.72
CA ALA A 112 27.23 -21.08 7.19
C ALA A 112 27.05 -21.76 5.82
N THR A 113 28.06 -21.74 4.96
CA THR A 113 28.06 -22.47 3.68
C THR A 113 29.22 -23.45 3.57
N GLU A 114 28.98 -24.62 2.95
CA GLU A 114 30.01 -25.61 2.64
C GLU A 114 30.92 -25.16 1.48
N VAL A 115 30.35 -24.40 0.55
CA VAL A 115 31.04 -23.84 -0.62
C VAL A 115 30.66 -22.37 -0.71
N GLY A 116 31.58 -21.47 -0.37
CA GLY A 116 31.33 -20.02 -0.44
C GLY A 116 31.36 -19.47 -1.86
N ASP A 117 30.54 -18.45 -2.13
CA ASP A 117 30.66 -17.66 -3.36
C ASP A 117 31.90 -16.77 -3.28
N TYR A 118 32.64 -16.65 -4.38
CA TYR A 118 33.84 -15.82 -4.44
C TYR A 118 33.47 -14.37 -4.76
N ILE A 119 33.81 -13.44 -3.87
CA ILE A 119 33.60 -12.00 -4.06
C ILE A 119 34.96 -11.37 -4.45
N PRO A 120 35.13 -10.96 -5.72
CA PRO A 120 36.40 -10.41 -6.20
C PRO A 120 36.57 -8.93 -5.81
N THR A 121 37.81 -8.48 -5.66
CA THR A 121 38.16 -7.05 -5.63
C THR A 121 37.76 -6.34 -6.92
N PRO A 122 37.45 -5.04 -6.87
CA PRO A 122 37.02 -4.28 -8.04
C PRO A 122 38.19 -4.14 -9.01
N ASN A 123 38.01 -4.56 -10.27
CA ASN A 123 39.07 -4.53 -11.29
C ASN A 123 38.68 -3.61 -12.47
N GLY A 124 38.49 -2.32 -12.17
CA GLY A 124 38.21 -1.25 -13.13
C GLY A 124 36.81 -1.24 -13.76
N ASN A 125 36.26 -2.40 -14.11
CA ASN A 125 34.99 -2.53 -14.85
C ASN A 125 34.01 -3.59 -14.31
N ASN A 126 34.40 -4.39 -13.30
CA ASN A 126 33.57 -5.47 -12.77
C ASN A 126 33.05 -5.14 -11.36
N ILE A 127 31.91 -4.45 -11.28
CA ILE A 127 31.15 -4.32 -10.04
C ILE A 127 30.41 -5.65 -9.83
N THR A 128 30.72 -6.32 -8.72
CA THR A 128 29.97 -7.50 -8.27
C THR A 128 29.01 -7.05 -7.18
N THR A 129 27.73 -7.34 -7.38
CA THR A 129 26.67 -7.12 -6.38
C THR A 129 26.18 -8.49 -5.91
N ALA A 130 26.14 -8.70 -4.60
CA ALA A 130 25.46 -9.85 -4.03
C ALA A 130 24.23 -9.37 -3.26
N ILE A 131 23.07 -9.90 -3.67
CA ILE A 131 21.78 -9.69 -3.02
C ILE A 131 21.61 -10.83 -2.02
N ILE A 132 21.35 -10.48 -0.77
CA ILE A 132 21.21 -11.42 0.34
C ILE A 132 19.77 -11.36 0.83
N ASP A 133 19.03 -12.43 0.58
CA ASP A 133 17.69 -12.67 1.07
C ASP A 133 17.74 -13.74 2.16
N ILE A 134 17.50 -13.34 3.42
CA ILE A 134 17.45 -14.27 4.56
C ILE A 134 15.99 -14.47 4.94
N LEU A 135 15.44 -15.65 4.66
CA LEU A 135 14.15 -16.05 5.19
C LEU A 135 14.33 -16.54 6.63
N THR A 136 13.76 -15.82 7.60
CA THR A 136 13.79 -16.20 9.01
C THR A 136 12.38 -16.48 9.50
N GLU A 137 12.19 -17.63 10.15
CA GLU A 137 10.93 -17.98 10.79
C GLU A 137 10.83 -17.27 12.15
N ILE A 138 9.65 -16.72 12.43
CA ILE A 138 9.35 -15.99 13.65
C ILE A 138 7.93 -16.39 14.08
N SER A 139 7.82 -17.09 15.20
CA SER A 139 6.54 -17.56 15.75
C SER A 139 6.00 -16.55 16.75
N ASP A 140 4.71 -16.19 16.64
CA ASP A 140 3.98 -15.28 17.55
C ASP A 140 4.67 -13.92 17.82
N ALA A 141 5.16 -13.29 16.75
CA ALA A 141 5.99 -12.08 16.82
C ALA A 141 5.56 -10.99 15.85
N GLU A 142 5.41 -9.75 16.33
CA GLU A 142 5.35 -8.59 15.45
C GLU A 142 6.77 -8.13 15.08
N VAL A 143 7.06 -8.05 13.78
CA VAL A 143 8.33 -7.49 13.27
C VAL A 143 8.13 -6.05 12.86
N ASN A 144 9.10 -5.19 13.17
CA ASN A 144 9.11 -3.86 12.57
C ASN A 144 9.50 -3.94 11.08
N LEU A 145 8.52 -3.71 10.21
CA LEU A 145 8.70 -3.76 8.75
C LEU A 145 9.34 -2.50 8.16
N SER A 146 9.70 -1.49 8.97
CA SER A 146 10.40 -0.33 8.45
C SER A 146 11.81 -0.70 8.00
N GLY A 147 12.09 -0.54 6.71
CA GLY A 147 13.45 -0.58 6.17
C GLY A 147 14.25 0.65 6.60
N ASN A 148 15.57 0.55 6.66
CA ASN A 148 16.41 1.71 6.94
C ASN A 148 16.38 2.67 5.73
N PRO A 149 15.95 3.94 5.88
CA PRO A 149 15.86 4.89 4.76
C PRO A 149 17.21 5.24 4.12
N SER A 150 18.32 4.94 4.81
CA SER A 150 19.69 5.09 4.31
C SER A 150 20.29 3.78 3.77
N ALA A 151 19.57 2.66 3.81
CA ALA A 151 20.03 1.41 3.21
C ALA A 151 19.88 1.43 1.68
N LEU A 152 20.74 0.67 1.02
CA LEU A 152 20.73 0.55 -0.43
C LEU A 152 19.49 -0.21 -0.90
N VAL A 153 18.94 0.21 -2.03
CA VAL A 153 17.74 -0.38 -2.65
C VAL A 153 18.07 -0.80 -4.07
N ASP A 154 17.54 -1.95 -4.50
CA ASP A 154 17.65 -2.38 -5.89
C ASP A 154 16.52 -1.78 -6.76
N VAL A 155 16.62 -1.96 -8.07
CA VAL A 155 15.64 -1.43 -9.05
C VAL A 155 14.25 -2.04 -8.83
N SER A 156 14.16 -3.30 -8.40
CA SER A 156 12.88 -3.95 -8.12
C SER A 156 12.18 -3.32 -6.92
N MET A 157 12.96 -2.95 -5.89
CA MET A 157 12.48 -2.29 -4.68
C MET A 157 12.08 -0.84 -4.96
N LEU A 158 12.82 -0.14 -5.83
CA LEU A 158 12.44 1.19 -6.31
C LEU A 158 11.12 1.15 -7.10
N ASN A 159 10.97 0.16 -7.99
CA ASN A 159 9.75 -0.03 -8.77
C ASN A 159 8.56 -0.38 -7.87
N LYS A 160 8.73 -1.26 -6.87
CA LYS A 160 7.68 -1.57 -5.88
C LYS A 160 7.24 -0.33 -5.09
N LYS A 161 8.18 0.52 -4.65
CA LYS A 161 7.86 1.77 -3.95
C LYS A 161 7.12 2.76 -4.87
N LEU A 162 7.54 2.86 -6.12
CA LEU A 162 6.88 3.65 -7.14
C LEU A 162 5.45 3.16 -7.41
N ASP A 163 5.25 1.84 -7.49
CA ASP A 163 3.95 1.20 -7.69
C ASP A 163 3.00 1.40 -6.49
N ARG A 164 3.55 1.48 -5.27
CA ARG A 164 2.80 1.76 -4.03
C ARG A 164 2.52 3.26 -3.82
N GLY A 165 3.12 4.14 -4.64
CA GLY A 165 2.98 5.59 -4.51
C GLY A 165 3.68 6.19 -3.28
N GLU A 166 4.51 5.41 -2.59
CA GLU A 166 5.26 5.85 -1.41
C GLU A 166 6.32 6.87 -1.85
N GLY A 167 6.15 8.13 -1.43
CA GLY A 167 6.98 9.27 -1.83
C GLY A 167 6.28 10.32 -2.71
N LEU A 168 5.12 10.02 -3.29
CA LEU A 168 4.29 10.98 -4.05
C LEU A 168 3.39 11.86 -3.14
N GLU A 169 3.31 11.53 -1.85
CA GLU A 169 2.43 12.17 -0.87
C GLU A 169 2.73 13.67 -0.71
N LYS A 170 4.01 14.10 -0.78
CA LYS A 170 4.39 15.53 -0.68
C LYS A 170 3.94 16.36 -1.89
N GLU A 171 3.95 15.78 -3.08
CA GLU A 171 3.47 16.46 -4.29
C GLU A 171 1.95 16.50 -4.33
N PHE A 172 1.29 15.42 -3.89
CA PHE A 172 -0.16 15.37 -3.75
C PHE A 172 -0.68 16.38 -2.72
N ASP A 173 -0.04 16.50 -1.55
CA ASP A 173 -0.39 17.50 -0.53
C ASP A 173 -0.19 18.95 -1.01
N SER A 174 0.84 19.18 -1.82
CA SER A 174 1.09 20.49 -2.43
C SER A 174 0.03 20.84 -3.47
N ALA A 175 -0.35 19.87 -4.32
CA ALA A 175 -1.43 20.02 -5.28
C ALA A 175 -2.79 20.24 -4.58
N VAL A 176 -3.08 19.51 -3.49
CA VAL A 176 -4.29 19.68 -2.68
C VAL A 176 -4.33 21.06 -2.02
N LYS A 177 -3.20 21.56 -1.49
CA LYS A 177 -3.09 22.93 -0.98
C LYS A 177 -3.33 23.98 -2.06
N ILE A 178 -2.74 23.81 -3.24
CA ILE A 178 -2.94 24.72 -4.39
C ILE A 178 -4.41 24.71 -4.83
N VAL A 179 -5.05 23.55 -4.92
CA VAL A 179 -6.47 23.42 -5.26
C VAL A 179 -7.37 24.03 -4.18
N ALA A 180 -7.03 23.88 -2.90
CA ALA A 180 -7.75 24.52 -1.81
C ALA A 180 -7.62 26.05 -1.84
N GLU A 181 -6.43 26.58 -2.13
CA GLU A 181 -6.18 28.02 -2.32
C GLU A 181 -6.89 28.57 -3.55
N LEU A 182 -6.92 27.83 -4.67
CA LEU A 182 -7.66 28.21 -5.88
C LEU A 182 -9.18 28.19 -5.64
N LYS A 183 -9.70 27.23 -4.87
CA LYS A 183 -11.12 27.20 -4.46
C LYS A 183 -11.49 28.40 -3.57
N LYS A 184 -10.59 28.86 -2.68
CA LYS A 184 -10.80 30.10 -1.91
C LYS A 184 -10.87 31.33 -2.82
N LYS A 185 -10.03 31.41 -3.85
CA LYS A 185 -10.00 32.52 -4.81
C LYS A 185 -11.18 32.51 -5.81
N GLN A 186 -11.81 31.36 -6.02
CA GLN A 186 -12.96 31.21 -6.92
C GLN A 186 -14.33 31.42 -6.21
N ASN A 187 -14.34 31.63 -4.89
CA ASN A 187 -15.58 31.93 -4.17
C ASN A 187 -16.12 33.31 -4.57
N LYS A 188 -17.35 33.30 -5.10
CA LYS A 188 -18.13 34.41 -5.69
C LYS A 188 -18.50 35.57 -4.74
N GLU A 189 -17.78 35.76 -3.65
CA GLU A 189 -18.09 36.76 -2.61
C GLU A 189 -16.85 37.51 -2.12
N ASP A 190 -16.00 37.96 -3.04
CA ASP A 190 -15.13 39.09 -2.71
C ASP A 190 -16.03 40.34 -2.58
N GLY A 191 -16.44 40.61 -1.33
CA GLY A 191 -17.32 41.73 -0.97
C GLY A 191 -16.79 43.08 -1.43
N THR A 192 -15.48 43.19 -1.62
CA THR A 192 -14.80 44.40 -2.13
C THR A 192 -15.13 44.62 -3.61
N LEU A 193 -14.99 43.59 -4.45
CA LEU A 193 -15.33 43.64 -5.88
C LEU A 193 -16.83 43.84 -6.10
N LYS A 194 -17.68 43.15 -5.34
CA LYS A 194 -19.14 43.30 -5.42
C LYS A 194 -19.60 44.70 -5.00
N THR A 195 -18.92 45.30 -4.02
CA THR A 195 -19.18 46.69 -3.57
C THR A 195 -18.71 47.69 -4.61
N VAL A 196 -17.49 47.55 -5.15
CA VAL A 196 -16.97 48.43 -6.21
C VAL A 196 -17.85 48.38 -7.46
N VAL A 197 -18.27 47.19 -7.89
CA VAL A 197 -19.18 47.04 -9.04
C VAL A 197 -20.55 47.66 -8.73
N LYS A 198 -21.10 47.47 -7.52
CA LYS A 198 -22.35 48.16 -7.11
C LYS A 198 -22.20 49.68 -7.11
N THR A 199 -21.09 50.22 -6.63
CA THR A 199 -20.82 51.66 -6.60
C THR A 199 -20.65 52.22 -8.01
N ILE A 200 -19.98 51.50 -8.91
CA ILE A 200 -19.83 51.90 -10.32
C ILE A 200 -21.19 51.89 -11.04
N VAL A 201 -21.98 50.82 -10.86
CA VAL A 201 -23.33 50.73 -11.45
C VAL A 201 -24.26 51.80 -10.87
N GLY A 202 -24.16 52.07 -9.56
CA GLY A 202 -24.88 53.16 -8.89
C GLY A 202 -24.51 54.54 -9.45
N GLY A 203 -23.21 54.83 -9.60
CA GLY A 203 -22.74 56.09 -10.17
C GLY A 203 -23.11 56.28 -11.63
N ILE A 204 -23.13 55.21 -12.43
CA ILE A 204 -23.59 55.24 -13.82
C ILE A 204 -25.09 55.56 -13.88
N ASN A 205 -25.91 54.93 -13.04
CA ASN A 205 -27.36 55.20 -13.01
C ASN A 205 -27.66 56.63 -12.52
N GLU A 206 -26.95 57.12 -11.51
CA GLU A 206 -27.06 58.53 -11.08
C GLU A 206 -26.65 59.52 -12.18
N LEU A 207 -25.67 59.18 -13.02
CA LEU A 207 -25.27 59.98 -14.19
C LEU A 207 -26.35 60.02 -15.29
N PHE A 208 -27.17 58.97 -15.41
CA PHE A 208 -28.27 58.91 -16.39
C PHE A 208 -29.58 59.54 -15.87
N ASP A 209 -29.82 59.52 -14.56
CA ASP A 209 -31.07 60.00 -13.94
C ASP A 209 -31.03 61.48 -13.50
N ASN A 210 -29.85 62.07 -13.33
CA ASN A 210 -29.73 63.47 -12.90
C ASN A 210 -29.97 64.47 -14.05
N LYS A 211 -30.87 65.43 -13.81
CA LYS A 211 -31.19 66.54 -14.73
C LYS A 211 -29.95 67.40 -14.99
N LEU A 212 -29.68 67.71 -16.26
CA LEU A 212 -28.62 68.63 -16.66
C LEU A 212 -29.10 70.09 -16.48
N GLU A 213 -29.09 70.60 -15.25
CA GLU A 213 -29.52 71.97 -14.96
C GLU A 213 -28.43 73.02 -15.26
N LYS A 214 -28.00 73.12 -16.52
CA LYS A 214 -27.23 74.27 -17.02
C LYS A 214 -27.78 74.77 -18.35
N GLY A 215 -28.00 76.08 -18.44
CA GLY A 215 -28.40 76.78 -19.67
C GLY A 215 -29.90 76.78 -19.98
N GLY A 216 -30.76 76.39 -19.02
CA GLY A 216 -32.23 76.39 -19.20
C GLY A 216 -32.80 75.16 -19.90
N TYR A 217 -32.02 74.09 -20.02
CA TYR A 217 -32.48 72.78 -20.45
C TYR A 217 -32.97 71.97 -19.25
N THR A 218 -34.13 71.32 -19.34
CA THR A 218 -34.78 70.63 -18.20
C THR A 218 -34.92 69.10 -18.40
N GLY A 219 -34.21 68.52 -19.38
CA GLY A 219 -34.22 67.09 -19.69
C GLY A 219 -32.96 66.33 -19.25
N THR A 220 -32.94 65.01 -19.49
CA THR A 220 -31.79 64.12 -19.26
C THR A 220 -30.85 64.08 -20.49
N ALA A 221 -29.66 63.48 -20.36
CA ALA A 221 -28.68 63.38 -21.46
C ALA A 221 -29.25 62.67 -22.72
N GLN A 222 -30.18 61.74 -22.54
CA GLN A 222 -30.89 61.06 -23.64
C GLN A 222 -31.71 62.02 -24.50
N ASN A 223 -32.32 63.05 -23.87
CA ASN A 223 -33.18 64.02 -24.55
C ASN A 223 -32.37 64.99 -25.44
N LEU A 224 -31.09 65.20 -25.12
CA LEU A 224 -30.21 66.16 -25.82
C LEU A 224 -29.85 65.67 -27.23
N LEU A 225 -29.64 64.36 -27.38
CA LEU A 225 -29.31 63.71 -28.66
C LEU A 225 -30.47 63.83 -29.67
N THR A 226 -31.71 63.77 -29.18
CA THR A 226 -32.93 63.95 -29.99
C THR A 226 -33.16 65.41 -30.39
N GLU A 227 -32.82 66.37 -29.52
CA GLU A 227 -32.94 67.81 -29.81
C GLU A 227 -31.88 68.32 -30.80
N ILE A 228 -30.64 67.85 -30.69
CA ILE A 228 -29.55 68.15 -31.64
C ILE A 228 -29.94 67.75 -33.07
N SER A 229 -30.66 66.63 -33.21
CA SER A 229 -31.15 66.15 -34.51
C SER A 229 -32.30 67.00 -35.10
N LYS A 230 -32.98 67.83 -34.30
CA LYS A 230 -34.03 68.74 -34.79
C LYS A 230 -33.47 70.10 -35.23
N ILE A 231 -32.43 70.59 -34.55
CA ILE A 231 -31.86 71.94 -34.74
C ILE A 231 -31.06 72.07 -36.05
N THR A 232 -30.52 70.98 -36.59
CA THR A 232 -29.80 70.95 -37.87
C THR A 232 -30.69 71.12 -39.12
N SER A 233 -32.00 71.33 -38.97
CA SER A 233 -32.94 71.39 -40.10
C SER A 233 -33.61 72.74 -40.40
N LYS A 234 -33.34 73.85 -39.67
CA LYS A 234 -34.01 75.15 -39.94
C LYS A 234 -33.13 76.42 -39.75
N SER A 235 -32.58 76.90 -40.87
CA SER A 235 -32.54 78.30 -41.37
C SER A 235 -31.92 79.48 -40.57
N VAL A 236 -30.82 80.03 -41.10
CA VAL A 236 -30.58 81.41 -41.65
C VAL A 236 -31.00 82.69 -40.87
N LEU A 237 -29.97 83.56 -40.66
CA LEU A 237 -29.88 85.04 -40.47
C LEU A 237 -30.26 85.74 -39.13
N GLY A 238 -29.19 86.25 -38.48
CA GLY A 238 -29.04 87.64 -38.00
C GLY A 238 -30.07 88.25 -37.07
N ARG A 239 -29.91 88.08 -35.74
CA ARG A 239 -30.47 88.95 -34.67
C ARG A 239 -29.55 88.93 -33.45
N ILE A 240 -29.33 90.10 -32.82
CA ILE A 240 -28.70 90.22 -31.50
C ILE A 240 -29.57 89.48 -30.49
N ILE A 241 -28.97 88.56 -29.73
CA ILE A 241 -29.63 87.90 -28.61
C ILE A 241 -29.59 88.86 -27.42
N ILE A 242 -30.75 89.44 -27.08
CA ILE A 242 -30.95 90.09 -25.78
C ILE A 242 -30.90 88.96 -24.75
N GLY A 243 -29.90 88.96 -23.87
CA GLY A 243 -29.79 87.96 -22.80
C GLY A 243 -30.99 88.01 -21.85
N LYS A 244 -31.37 86.85 -21.29
CA LYS A 244 -32.37 86.80 -20.20
C LYS A 244 -31.94 87.72 -19.05
N GLY A 245 -32.81 88.66 -18.66
CA GLY A 245 -32.59 89.53 -17.50
C GLY A 245 -32.62 91.05 -17.76
N LEU A 246 -32.78 91.49 -19.01
CA LEU A 246 -33.01 92.90 -19.34
C LEU A 246 -34.51 93.14 -19.61
N SER A 247 -35.15 93.98 -18.81
CA SER A 247 -36.50 94.51 -19.09
C SER A 247 -36.40 95.98 -19.52
N VAL A 248 -37.16 96.34 -20.56
CA VAL A 248 -37.27 97.72 -21.06
C VAL A 248 -38.63 98.28 -20.63
N ASP A 249 -38.64 99.43 -19.97
CA ASP A 249 -39.89 100.11 -19.61
C ASP A 249 -40.56 100.75 -20.84
N SER A 250 -41.79 101.23 -20.67
CA SER A 250 -42.58 101.88 -21.75
C SER A 250 -41.96 103.18 -22.28
N SER A 251 -40.83 103.62 -21.72
CA SER A 251 -40.09 104.83 -22.12
C SER A 251 -38.72 104.50 -22.73
N GLY A 252 -38.39 103.22 -22.93
CA GLY A 252 -37.17 102.79 -23.62
C GLY A 252 -35.92 102.69 -22.74
N ARG A 253 -36.04 102.71 -21.41
CA ARG A 253 -34.89 102.55 -20.50
C ARG A 253 -34.67 101.09 -20.13
N THR A 254 -33.42 100.66 -20.11
CA THR A 254 -33.00 99.29 -19.77
C THR A 254 -32.69 99.15 -18.28
N SER A 255 -33.21 98.11 -17.61
CA SER A 255 -32.88 97.75 -16.22
C SER A 255 -32.34 96.32 -16.14
N ILE A 256 -31.34 96.08 -15.29
CA ILE A 256 -30.53 94.84 -15.27
C ILE A 256 -30.77 93.95 -14.02
N VAL A 257 -31.89 94.10 -13.29
CA VAL A 257 -32.02 93.38 -12.01
C VAL A 257 -33.16 92.36 -12.02
N SER A 258 -32.76 91.07 -11.94
CA SER A 258 -33.62 89.93 -11.59
C SER A 258 -34.21 90.14 -10.20
N LYS A 259 -35.53 89.95 -10.05
CA LYS A 259 -36.29 90.20 -8.81
C LYS A 259 -35.79 89.44 -7.57
N ASN A 260 -34.83 88.52 -7.68
CA ASN A 260 -34.42 87.62 -6.60
C ASN A 260 -32.92 87.53 -6.28
N ASP A 261 -32.02 88.27 -6.92
CA ASP A 261 -30.58 88.02 -6.74
C ASP A 261 -29.78 89.23 -6.23
N GLY A 262 -29.57 89.25 -4.91
CA GLY A 262 -28.39 89.81 -4.25
C GLY A 262 -28.18 91.32 -4.26
N ILE A 263 -28.69 92.08 -5.21
CA ILE A 263 -28.45 93.53 -5.35
C ILE A 263 -29.80 94.27 -5.45
N THR A 264 -29.96 95.32 -4.66
CA THR A 264 -31.05 96.28 -4.77
C THR A 264 -30.49 97.61 -5.26
N VAL A 265 -31.12 98.18 -6.29
CA VAL A 265 -30.71 99.45 -6.90
C VAL A 265 -31.81 100.48 -6.65
N ASN A 266 -31.47 101.54 -5.94
CA ASN A 266 -32.38 102.65 -5.66
C ASN A 266 -31.89 103.91 -6.41
N GLU A 267 -32.72 104.94 -6.48
CA GLU A 267 -32.45 106.16 -7.28
C GLU A 267 -31.11 106.85 -6.99
N ASN A 268 -30.50 106.57 -5.83
CA ASN A 268 -29.28 107.22 -5.37
C ASN A 268 -28.13 106.24 -5.03
N ASP A 269 -28.30 104.91 -5.08
CA ASP A 269 -27.23 103.97 -4.71
C ASP A 269 -27.48 102.49 -5.11
N PHE A 270 -26.39 101.70 -5.13
CA PHE A 270 -26.40 100.23 -5.29
C PHE A 270 -26.12 99.54 -3.94
N GLN A 271 -27.04 98.70 -3.45
CA GLN A 271 -26.88 97.96 -2.17
C GLN A 271 -26.87 96.44 -2.37
N LEU A 272 -26.04 95.73 -1.60
CA LEU A 272 -25.92 94.28 -1.61
C LEU A 272 -26.71 93.65 -0.44
N ASN A 273 -27.66 92.76 -0.74
CA ASN A 273 -28.50 92.07 0.23
C ASN A 273 -27.75 90.88 0.85
N THR A 274 -26.88 91.18 1.82
CA THR A 274 -26.07 90.15 2.51
C THR A 274 -26.87 89.36 3.56
N VAL A 275 -26.42 88.13 3.85
CA VAL A 275 -27.05 87.22 4.83
C VAL A 275 -26.20 87.08 6.09
N ASP A 276 -26.82 87.21 7.28
CA ASP A 276 -26.14 87.16 8.60
C ASP A 276 -26.67 86.02 9.50
N ASN A 277 -27.07 84.89 8.93
CA ASN A 277 -27.57 83.72 9.67
C ASN A 277 -27.04 82.39 9.09
N THR A 278 -27.30 81.27 9.76
CA THR A 278 -26.91 79.91 9.34
C THR A 278 -28.06 79.09 8.75
N THR A 279 -29.25 79.68 8.59
CA THR A 279 -30.48 78.96 8.22
C THR A 279 -30.91 79.21 6.78
N THR A 280 -30.36 80.24 6.13
CA THR A 280 -30.66 80.56 4.73
C THR A 280 -29.80 79.70 3.81
N ASP A 281 -30.42 79.00 2.86
CA ASP A 281 -29.79 78.06 1.92
C ASP A 281 -29.69 78.61 0.48
N SER A 282 -29.94 79.92 0.30
CA SER A 282 -29.89 80.58 -1.00
C SER A 282 -28.47 80.65 -1.55
N GLY A 283 -28.24 80.00 -2.70
CA GLY A 283 -26.95 80.03 -3.41
C GLY A 283 -26.63 81.35 -4.12
N THR A 284 -27.52 82.35 -4.09
CA THR A 284 -27.37 83.61 -4.84
C THR A 284 -27.21 84.85 -3.96
N LYS A 285 -27.34 84.72 -2.63
CA LYS A 285 -27.11 85.83 -1.69
C LYS A 285 -25.72 85.74 -1.05
N PRO A 286 -24.92 86.81 -1.09
CA PRO A 286 -23.60 86.80 -0.46
C PRO A 286 -23.69 86.86 1.06
N LEU A 287 -22.76 86.20 1.76
CA LEU A 287 -22.68 86.25 3.22
C LEU A 287 -22.20 87.62 3.69
N SER A 288 -22.69 88.06 4.86
CA SER A 288 -22.12 89.22 5.54
C SER A 288 -20.67 88.90 5.95
N ALA A 289 -19.80 89.91 6.01
CA ALA A 289 -18.43 89.75 6.50
C ALA A 289 -18.40 89.23 7.96
N ARG A 290 -19.40 89.60 8.76
CA ARG A 290 -19.56 89.15 10.15
C ARG A 290 -19.86 87.66 10.23
N GLN A 291 -20.81 87.17 9.43
CA GLN A 291 -21.18 85.76 9.41
C GLN A 291 -20.08 84.89 8.81
N GLY A 292 -19.38 85.39 7.78
CA GLY A 292 -18.20 84.72 7.22
C GLY A 292 -17.11 84.51 8.27
N LYS A 293 -16.78 85.55 9.05
CA LYS A 293 -15.82 85.45 10.16
C LYS A 293 -16.30 84.46 11.23
N LYS A 294 -17.58 84.50 11.61
CA LYS A 294 -18.15 83.61 12.63
C LYS A 294 -18.11 82.14 12.20
N LEU A 295 -18.36 81.84 10.92
CA LEU A 295 -18.23 80.49 10.38
C LEU A 295 -16.77 80.04 10.33
N GLU A 296 -15.86 80.93 9.97
CA GLU A 296 -14.42 80.67 9.94
C GLU A 296 -13.83 80.41 11.33
N GLU A 297 -14.31 81.12 12.36
CA GLU A 297 -13.88 80.93 13.76
C GLU A 297 -14.50 79.68 14.39
N ASN A 298 -15.73 79.30 14.00
CA ASN A 298 -16.42 78.14 14.55
C ASN A 298 -16.26 76.87 13.69
N LYS A 299 -15.51 76.92 12.58
CA LYS A 299 -15.30 75.74 11.76
C LYS A 299 -14.51 74.70 12.56
N GLN A 300 -15.01 73.47 12.56
CA GLN A 300 -14.35 72.37 13.22
C GLN A 300 -13.11 71.96 12.40
N ASN A 301 -11.93 71.96 13.02
CA ASN A 301 -10.69 71.60 12.35
C ASN A 301 -10.61 70.09 12.16
N LYS A 302 -10.63 69.62 10.90
CA LYS A 302 -10.49 68.19 10.56
C LYS A 302 -9.18 67.55 11.03
N ASN A 303 -8.19 68.39 11.38
CA ASN A 303 -6.88 67.97 11.86
C ASN A 303 -6.68 68.20 13.36
N ASP A 304 -7.75 68.40 14.13
CA ASP A 304 -7.66 68.55 15.58
C ASP A 304 -7.13 67.26 16.24
N SER A 305 -5.89 67.34 16.71
CA SER A 305 -5.16 66.24 17.33
C SER A 305 -5.86 65.66 18.56
N ALA A 306 -6.65 66.45 19.31
CA ALA A 306 -7.33 65.97 20.52
C ALA A 306 -8.52 65.06 20.17
N LEU A 307 -9.31 65.46 19.16
CA LEU A 307 -10.41 64.66 18.63
C LEU A 307 -9.91 63.37 17.96
N LEU A 308 -8.83 63.47 17.19
CA LEU A 308 -8.21 62.30 16.54
C LEU A 308 -7.65 61.30 17.57
N THR A 309 -7.08 61.79 18.67
CA THR A 309 -6.61 60.94 19.78
C THR A 309 -7.77 60.22 20.47
N THR A 310 -8.86 60.94 20.74
CA THR A 310 -10.07 60.36 21.35
C THR A 310 -10.68 59.27 20.45
N ALA A 311 -10.80 59.53 19.15
CA ALA A 311 -11.31 58.55 18.19
C ALA A 311 -10.42 57.30 18.10
N LYS A 312 -9.09 57.46 18.11
CA LYS A 312 -8.14 56.34 18.13
C LYS A 312 -8.26 55.49 19.39
N ASN A 313 -8.44 56.11 20.56
CA ASN A 313 -8.61 55.40 21.82
C ASN A 313 -9.91 54.57 21.85
N ILE A 314 -11.02 55.11 21.32
CA ILE A 314 -12.28 54.39 21.21
C ILE A 314 -12.15 53.17 20.28
N VAL A 315 -11.50 53.34 19.13
CA VAL A 315 -11.25 52.25 18.18
C VAL A 315 -10.37 51.15 18.80
N GLY A 316 -9.35 51.53 19.58
CA GLY A 316 -8.53 50.58 20.34
C GLY A 316 -9.33 49.74 21.33
N ALA A 317 -10.17 50.38 22.15
CA ALA A 317 -11.02 49.69 23.14
C ALA A 317 -12.04 48.74 22.49
N ILE A 318 -12.63 49.13 21.35
CA ILE A 318 -13.55 48.28 20.60
C ILE A 318 -12.83 47.03 20.06
N ASN A 319 -11.61 47.20 19.54
CA ASN A 319 -10.83 46.08 19.04
C ASN A 319 -10.42 45.10 20.15
N GLU A 320 -10.10 45.60 21.35
CA GLU A 320 -9.84 44.73 22.52
C GLU A 320 -11.10 43.95 22.94
N LEU A 321 -12.27 44.58 22.92
CA LEU A 321 -13.54 43.93 23.27
C LEU A 321 -13.90 42.78 22.30
N PHE A 322 -13.59 42.94 21.02
CA PHE A 322 -13.79 41.88 20.00
C PHE A 322 -12.67 40.83 19.96
N SER A 323 -11.54 41.07 20.63
CA SER A 323 -10.37 40.19 20.69
C SER A 323 -10.49 39.09 21.77
N VAL A 324 -11.47 39.18 22.67
CA VAL A 324 -11.65 38.20 23.76
C VAL A 324 -12.24 36.89 23.24
N LYS A 325 -11.43 36.11 22.51
CA LYS A 325 -11.49 34.64 22.58
C LYS A 325 -10.64 34.24 23.78
N ALA A 326 -11.20 33.45 24.70
CA ALA A 326 -10.47 32.94 25.85
C ALA A 326 -9.13 32.36 25.37
N ASN A 327 -8.04 32.86 25.94
CA ASN A 327 -6.69 32.45 25.56
C ASN A 327 -6.58 30.92 25.70
N LYS A 328 -5.78 30.26 24.85
CA LYS A 328 -5.65 28.78 24.86
C LYS A 328 -5.20 28.25 26.24
N ALA A 329 -4.60 29.09 27.06
CA ALA A 329 -4.18 28.84 28.43
C ALA A 329 -5.01 29.67 29.43
N HIS A 330 -6.31 29.39 29.56
CA HIS A 330 -7.08 29.83 30.71
C HIS A 330 -7.41 28.63 31.60
N SER A 331 -7.67 28.91 32.87
CA SER A 331 -8.01 27.90 33.89
C SER A 331 -9.44 28.12 34.34
N HIS A 332 -10.11 27.04 34.70
CA HIS A 332 -11.40 27.07 35.37
C HIS A 332 -11.24 26.67 36.83
N GLY A 333 -11.96 27.33 37.72
CA GLY A 333 -12.12 26.88 39.10
C GLY A 333 -13.05 25.67 39.18
N ASN A 334 -12.93 24.86 40.24
CA ASN A 334 -13.78 23.66 40.43
C ASN A 334 -15.28 23.98 40.43
N SER A 335 -15.69 25.16 40.92
CA SER A 335 -17.10 25.58 40.95
C SER A 335 -17.65 26.02 39.59
N GLU A 336 -16.78 26.30 38.63
CA GLU A 336 -17.16 26.75 37.28
C GLU A 336 -17.44 25.56 36.35
N ILE A 337 -16.98 24.37 36.73
CA ILE A 337 -17.20 23.12 35.99
C ILE A 337 -18.28 22.34 36.74
N THR A 338 -19.54 22.55 36.38
CA THR A 338 -20.67 21.83 36.99
C THR A 338 -20.88 20.46 36.37
N ASP A 339 -20.65 20.31 35.06
CA ASP A 339 -20.80 19.07 34.31
C ASP A 339 -19.80 18.98 33.15
N ILE A 340 -19.24 17.79 32.92
CA ILE A 340 -18.44 17.47 31.72
C ILE A 340 -18.99 16.17 31.14
N ASP A 341 -19.47 16.25 29.89
CA ASP A 341 -19.76 15.07 29.10
C ASP A 341 -18.43 14.34 28.76
N ALA A 342 -18.34 13.06 29.13
CA ALA A 342 -17.16 12.23 28.88
C ALA A 342 -16.74 12.20 27.40
N SER A 343 -17.68 12.35 26.45
CA SER A 343 -17.40 12.41 25.02
C SER A 343 -16.50 13.60 24.62
N LYS A 344 -16.42 14.63 25.47
CA LYS A 344 -15.58 15.80 25.24
C LYS A 344 -14.09 15.57 25.58
N ILE A 345 -13.76 14.49 26.29
CA ILE A 345 -12.38 14.09 26.59
C ILE A 345 -11.85 13.25 25.42
N LYS A 346 -11.33 13.92 24.37
CA LYS A 346 -10.90 13.25 23.12
C LYS A 346 -9.50 12.64 23.21
N THR A 347 -8.61 13.23 24.00
CA THR A 347 -7.20 12.81 24.18
C THR A 347 -6.70 13.26 25.55
N GLY A 348 -5.64 12.63 26.07
CA GLY A 348 -5.02 12.95 27.36
C GLY A 348 -5.13 11.81 28.39
N THR A 349 -4.48 11.97 29.54
CA THR A 349 -4.49 11.01 30.64
C THR A 349 -5.30 11.56 31.81
N ILE A 350 -6.22 10.74 32.35
CA ILE A 350 -6.90 11.00 33.62
C ILE A 350 -6.19 10.17 34.67
N ASP A 351 -5.77 10.81 35.76
CA ASP A 351 -5.20 10.10 36.91
C ASP A 351 -6.24 9.11 37.45
N ILE A 352 -5.85 7.85 37.59
CA ILE A 352 -6.72 6.75 38.03
C ILE A 352 -7.36 7.03 39.39
N SER A 353 -6.71 7.81 40.26
CA SER A 353 -7.25 8.24 41.56
C SER A 353 -8.48 9.16 41.46
N ARG A 354 -8.72 9.76 40.28
CA ARG A 354 -9.86 10.64 40.00
C ARG A 354 -11.03 9.93 39.32
N LEU A 355 -10.87 8.66 38.96
CA LEU A 355 -11.98 7.85 38.48
C LEU A 355 -12.79 7.33 39.68
N PRO A 356 -14.13 7.31 39.61
CA PRO A 356 -14.94 6.65 40.62
C PRO A 356 -14.48 5.21 40.78
N GLN A 357 -14.34 4.75 42.03
CA GLN A 357 -13.88 3.39 42.34
C GLN A 357 -14.72 2.31 41.64
N ALA A 358 -16.00 2.63 41.34
CA ALA A 358 -16.90 1.74 40.64
C ALA A 358 -16.55 1.50 39.16
N ALA A 359 -15.79 2.40 38.53
CA ALA A 359 -15.38 2.29 37.14
C ALA A 359 -14.10 1.45 36.94
N LEU A 360 -13.55 0.89 38.02
CA LEU A 360 -12.32 0.09 37.99
C LEU A 360 -12.62 -1.35 38.41
N GLU A 361 -12.38 -2.30 37.51
CA GLU A 361 -12.40 -3.73 37.85
C GLU A 361 -11.16 -4.07 38.69
N ARG A 362 -11.35 -4.71 39.85
CA ARG A 362 -10.26 -5.08 40.77
C ARG A 362 -10.21 -6.58 41.01
N CYS A 363 -8.98 -7.11 41.16
CA CYS A 363 -8.73 -8.44 41.69
C CYS A 363 -8.16 -8.32 43.11
N VAL A 364 -8.94 -8.72 44.12
CA VAL A 364 -8.53 -8.70 45.53
C VAL A 364 -8.09 -10.09 45.96
N VAL A 365 -6.89 -10.20 46.52
CA VAL A 365 -6.34 -11.48 47.01
C VAL A 365 -6.53 -11.59 48.53
N VAL A 366 -7.16 -12.67 48.99
CA VAL A 366 -7.43 -12.95 50.41
C VAL A 366 -6.92 -14.36 50.78
N ALA A 367 -6.57 -14.56 52.04
CA ALA A 367 -5.91 -15.78 52.49
C ALA A 367 -6.85 -17.00 52.52
N ASP A 368 -8.10 -16.81 52.95
CA ASP A 368 -9.10 -17.85 53.16
C ASP A 368 -10.52 -17.29 53.02
N ASP A 369 -11.53 -18.15 53.14
CA ASP A 369 -12.94 -17.75 53.11
C ASP A 369 -13.35 -16.84 54.26
N THR A 370 -12.68 -16.93 55.41
CA THR A 370 -12.94 -16.02 56.55
C THR A 370 -12.55 -14.59 56.19
N ALA A 371 -11.44 -14.42 55.47
CA ALA A 371 -11.00 -13.13 54.96
C ALA A 371 -11.89 -12.64 53.80
N ARG A 372 -12.34 -13.54 52.91
CA ARG A 372 -13.33 -13.22 51.86
C ARG A 372 -14.61 -12.64 52.47
N PHE A 373 -15.17 -13.26 53.50
CA PHE A 373 -16.40 -12.80 54.14
C PHE A 373 -16.26 -11.54 55.03
N ARG A 374 -15.04 -11.02 55.17
CA ARG A 374 -14.77 -9.75 55.88
C ARG A 374 -14.56 -8.57 54.93
N LEU A 375 -14.67 -8.80 53.62
CA LEU A 375 -14.54 -7.74 52.63
C LEU A 375 -15.66 -6.70 52.77
N THR A 376 -15.30 -5.43 52.57
CA THR A 376 -16.24 -4.30 52.64
C THR A 376 -16.47 -3.71 51.25
N LYS A 377 -17.52 -2.88 51.13
CA LYS A 377 -17.85 -2.14 49.89
C LYS A 377 -16.74 -1.18 49.42
N SER A 378 -15.82 -0.78 50.30
CA SER A 378 -14.65 0.01 49.89
C SER A 378 -13.55 -0.87 49.25
N GLN A 379 -13.51 -2.16 49.60
CA GLN A 379 -12.52 -3.11 49.12
C GLN A 379 -12.94 -3.78 47.82
N VAL A 380 -14.23 -4.13 47.68
CA VAL A 380 -14.78 -4.80 46.49
C VAL A 380 -16.18 -4.29 46.14
N GLN A 381 -16.57 -4.41 44.88
CA GLN A 381 -17.90 -4.10 44.35
C GLN A 381 -18.43 -5.24 43.48
N VAL A 382 -19.71 -5.18 43.09
CA VAL A 382 -20.29 -6.13 42.12
C VAL A 382 -19.47 -6.12 40.82
N GLY A 383 -19.06 -7.31 40.37
CA GLY A 383 -18.18 -7.50 39.22
C GLY A 383 -16.69 -7.68 39.56
N ASP A 384 -16.25 -7.27 40.75
CA ASP A 384 -14.85 -7.48 41.17
C ASP A 384 -14.55 -8.97 41.37
N SER A 385 -13.28 -9.34 41.14
CA SER A 385 -12.77 -10.69 41.35
C SER A 385 -12.09 -10.79 42.72
N VAL A 386 -12.34 -11.88 43.46
CA VAL A 386 -11.69 -12.19 44.73
C VAL A 386 -10.95 -13.52 44.61
N LYS A 387 -9.63 -13.51 44.73
CA LYS A 387 -8.79 -14.70 44.76
C LYS A 387 -8.60 -15.16 46.20
N VAL A 388 -9.08 -16.35 46.53
CA VAL A 388 -8.88 -16.99 47.84
C VAL A 388 -7.75 -18.00 47.72
N THR A 389 -6.63 -17.79 48.42
CA THR A 389 -5.40 -18.60 48.20
C THR A 389 -5.38 -19.95 48.93
N SER A 390 -6.23 -20.14 49.95
CA SER A 390 -6.36 -21.39 50.70
C SER A 390 -7.83 -21.71 50.98
N PRO A 391 -8.25 -22.99 50.93
CA PRO A 391 -7.46 -24.19 50.68
C PRO A 391 -7.20 -24.49 49.19
N ASP A 392 -8.09 -24.07 48.29
CA ASP A 392 -8.15 -24.63 46.92
C ASP A 392 -7.75 -23.64 45.80
N ASN A 393 -7.19 -22.46 46.14
CA ASN A 393 -6.86 -21.40 45.17
C ASN A 393 -8.02 -21.03 44.23
N LEU A 394 -9.22 -20.80 44.80
CA LEU A 394 -10.43 -20.48 44.05
C LEU A 394 -10.57 -18.98 43.78
N MET A 395 -11.14 -18.64 42.62
CA MET A 395 -11.54 -17.26 42.30
C MET A 395 -13.05 -17.12 42.48
N TYR A 396 -13.50 -15.94 42.88
CA TYR A 396 -14.91 -15.61 43.08
C TYR A 396 -15.23 -14.28 42.43
N ILE A 397 -16.33 -14.18 41.67
CA ILE A 397 -16.89 -12.89 41.24
C ILE A 397 -17.87 -12.43 42.30
N VAL A 398 -17.77 -11.16 42.71
CA VAL A 398 -18.77 -10.53 43.58
C VAL A 398 -20.04 -10.28 42.75
N VAL A 399 -21.16 -10.87 43.16
CA VAL A 399 -22.46 -10.71 42.49
C VAL A 399 -23.46 -9.86 43.30
N ASP A 400 -23.24 -9.69 44.60
CA ASP A 400 -24.05 -8.82 45.47
C ASP A 400 -23.20 -8.23 46.60
N ASP A 401 -22.83 -6.96 46.48
CA ASP A 401 -21.99 -6.26 47.47
C ASP A 401 -22.73 -5.94 48.79
N ASN A 402 -24.05 -6.19 48.87
CA ASN A 402 -24.80 -6.14 50.12
C ASN A 402 -24.70 -7.45 50.92
N LYS A 403 -24.10 -8.49 50.33
CA LYS A 403 -23.99 -9.84 50.89
C LYS A 403 -22.55 -10.35 50.96
N LEU A 404 -21.57 -9.44 51.08
CA LEU A 404 -20.13 -9.81 51.16
C LEU A 404 -19.79 -10.70 52.36
N ASN A 405 -20.64 -10.75 53.38
CA ASN A 405 -20.43 -11.59 54.56
C ASN A 405 -20.96 -13.03 54.42
N VAL A 406 -21.52 -13.41 53.26
CA VAL A 406 -22.10 -14.73 53.01
C VAL A 406 -21.83 -15.21 51.58
N GLU A 407 -21.93 -16.52 51.34
CA GLU A 407 -21.65 -17.12 50.02
C GLU A 407 -22.53 -16.53 48.90
N ALA A 408 -23.76 -16.12 49.22
CA ALA A 408 -24.68 -15.53 48.25
C ALA A 408 -24.19 -14.20 47.65
N GLY A 409 -23.16 -13.56 48.22
CA GLY A 409 -22.49 -12.41 47.63
C GLY A 409 -21.53 -12.74 46.50
N TYR A 410 -21.23 -14.03 46.26
CA TYR A 410 -20.15 -14.48 45.40
C TYR A 410 -20.57 -15.63 44.45
N VAL A 411 -19.88 -15.73 43.32
CA VAL A 411 -19.93 -16.87 42.41
C VAL A 411 -18.52 -17.38 42.17
N ALA A 412 -18.25 -18.63 42.56
CA ALA A 412 -16.97 -19.27 42.35
C ALA A 412 -16.72 -19.55 40.86
N TYR A 413 -15.51 -19.30 40.39
CA TYR A 413 -15.02 -19.71 39.09
C TYR A 413 -13.54 -20.11 39.23
N SER A 414 -13.10 -21.12 38.48
CA SER A 414 -11.71 -21.56 38.52
C SER A 414 -11.19 -21.71 37.10
N ALA A 415 -9.98 -21.23 36.84
CA ALA A 415 -9.24 -21.55 35.61
C ALA A 415 -8.76 -23.01 35.57
N ALA A 416 -8.94 -23.78 36.66
CA ALA A 416 -8.63 -25.20 36.72
C ALA A 416 -9.69 -26.02 35.97
N VAL A 417 -9.40 -26.33 34.71
CA VAL A 417 -10.21 -27.28 33.93
C VAL A 417 -9.77 -28.69 34.32
N LYS A 418 -10.67 -29.48 34.93
CA LYS A 418 -10.40 -30.91 35.17
C LYS A 418 -10.16 -31.59 33.81
N TRP A 419 -9.14 -32.44 33.69
CA TRP A 419 -8.83 -33.14 32.43
C TRP A 419 -10.05 -33.83 31.79
N GLY A 420 -10.95 -34.36 32.64
CA GLY A 420 -12.21 -34.97 32.21
C GLY A 420 -13.15 -34.04 31.44
N THR A 421 -13.12 -32.72 31.69
CA THR A 421 -14.06 -31.73 31.14
C THR A 421 -13.56 -31.04 29.87
N ILE A 422 -12.33 -31.33 29.43
CA ILE A 422 -11.77 -30.82 28.16
C ILE A 422 -12.39 -31.62 27.00
N LYS A 423 -13.15 -30.94 26.12
CA LYS A 423 -13.58 -31.50 24.81
C LYS A 423 -12.38 -31.58 23.86
N ASP A 424 -12.39 -32.57 22.97
CA ASP A 424 -11.37 -32.77 21.92
C ASP A 424 -9.92 -32.95 22.44
N LYS A 425 -9.75 -33.37 23.69
CA LYS A 425 -8.43 -33.76 24.22
C LYS A 425 -7.87 -34.99 23.47
N PRO A 426 -6.58 -35.03 23.13
CA PRO A 426 -5.95 -36.21 22.55
C PRO A 426 -6.11 -37.43 23.45
N SER A 427 -6.63 -38.54 22.92
CA SER A 427 -6.72 -39.82 23.64
C SER A 427 -5.36 -40.48 23.86
N THR A 428 -4.34 -40.02 23.15
CA THR A 428 -2.98 -40.54 23.19
C THR A 428 -2.00 -39.37 23.11
N PHE A 429 -1.11 -39.28 24.08
CA PHE A 429 0.05 -38.39 24.06
C PHE A 429 1.28 -39.25 23.76
N PRO A 430 1.79 -39.27 22.52
CA PRO A 430 3.05 -39.96 22.24
C PRO A 430 4.16 -39.19 22.98
N PRO A 431 4.91 -39.81 23.90
CA PRO A 431 6.03 -39.13 24.51
C PRO A 431 7.04 -38.77 23.41
N SER A 432 7.67 -37.61 23.54
CA SER A 432 8.82 -37.25 22.70
C SER A 432 9.87 -38.37 22.75
N ALA A 433 10.58 -38.56 21.64
CA ALA A 433 11.68 -39.50 21.57
C ALA A 433 12.65 -39.22 22.74
N HIS A 434 12.85 -40.22 23.57
CA HIS A 434 13.71 -40.15 24.74
C HIS A 434 14.53 -41.43 24.79
N THR A 435 15.72 -41.34 25.37
CA THR A 435 16.59 -42.48 25.60
C THR A 435 16.31 -43.04 26.99
N GLN A 436 16.11 -44.36 27.09
CA GLN A 436 16.06 -45.09 28.35
C GLN A 436 17.24 -46.05 28.38
N ASP A 437 17.88 -46.15 29.53
CA ASP A 437 18.91 -47.15 29.74
C ASP A 437 18.29 -48.55 29.65
N TRP A 438 18.92 -49.47 28.92
CA TRP A 438 18.36 -50.81 28.68
C TRP A 438 18.11 -51.60 29.97
N SER A 439 18.86 -51.24 31.02
CA SER A 439 18.77 -51.80 32.37
C SER A 439 17.47 -51.43 33.11
N THR A 440 16.80 -50.33 32.75
CA THR A 440 15.58 -49.85 33.42
C THR A 440 14.30 -50.42 32.83
N ILE A 441 14.40 -51.12 31.69
CA ILE A 441 13.26 -51.72 30.99
C ILE A 441 12.94 -53.10 31.58
N THR A 442 11.78 -53.20 32.23
CA THR A 442 11.24 -54.47 32.77
C THR A 442 10.33 -55.17 31.74
N GLY A 443 10.25 -56.50 31.77
CA GLY A 443 9.43 -57.27 30.82
C GLY A 443 10.02 -57.46 29.41
N LYS A 444 11.31 -57.13 29.22
CA LYS A 444 12.00 -57.31 27.93
C LYS A 444 12.16 -58.80 27.56
N PRO A 445 11.91 -59.20 26.30
CA PRO A 445 12.13 -60.57 25.83
C PRO A 445 13.58 -61.01 26.04
N SER A 446 13.80 -62.27 26.45
CA SER A 446 15.15 -62.85 26.63
C SER A 446 15.84 -63.20 25.31
N SER A 447 15.10 -63.18 24.20
CA SER A 447 15.60 -63.41 22.84
C SER A 447 14.82 -62.55 21.85
N PHE A 448 15.55 -61.90 20.95
CA PHE A 448 14.98 -61.23 19.78
C PHE A 448 15.13 -62.19 18.61
N THR A 449 14.08 -62.95 18.29
CA THR A 449 14.04 -63.69 17.03
C THR A 449 13.90 -62.66 15.91
N PRO A 450 14.86 -62.53 14.97
CA PRO A 450 14.69 -61.64 13.83
C PRO A 450 13.46 -62.09 13.04
N SER A 451 12.70 -61.13 12.50
CA SER A 451 11.68 -61.44 11.52
C SER A 451 12.31 -62.26 10.38
N GLY A 452 11.71 -63.41 10.05
CA GLY A 452 12.09 -64.17 8.89
C GLY A 452 12.00 -63.27 7.65
N HIS A 453 13.11 -63.11 6.95
CA HIS A 453 13.18 -62.40 5.68
C HIS A 453 13.66 -63.38 4.61
N THR A 454 13.11 -63.22 3.41
CA THR A 454 13.56 -63.94 2.22
C THR A 454 14.46 -63.00 1.41
N HIS A 455 15.58 -63.53 0.91
CA HIS A 455 16.55 -62.77 0.13
C HIS A 455 16.19 -62.65 -1.37
N ASP A 456 15.00 -63.10 -1.76
CA ASP A 456 14.62 -63.23 -3.17
C ASP A 456 13.87 -61.99 -3.68
N ASP A 457 14.39 -61.41 -4.77
CA ASP A 457 13.83 -60.38 -5.67
C ASP A 457 14.57 -59.03 -5.75
N ARG A 458 15.69 -58.82 -5.05
CA ARG A 458 16.46 -57.55 -5.19
C ARG A 458 17.96 -57.66 -5.38
N TYR A 459 18.55 -58.84 -5.19
CA TYR A 459 19.98 -59.05 -5.40
C TYR A 459 20.20 -60.33 -6.18
N TYR A 460 21.08 -60.28 -7.19
CA TYR A 460 21.57 -61.48 -7.86
C TYR A 460 22.21 -62.41 -6.82
N THR A 461 21.85 -63.69 -6.85
CA THR A 461 22.48 -64.75 -6.07
C THR A 461 23.94 -64.92 -6.44
N GLU A 462 24.75 -65.53 -5.57
CA GLU A 462 26.18 -65.77 -5.83
C GLU A 462 26.40 -66.50 -7.16
N ASN A 463 25.55 -67.46 -7.51
CA ASN A 463 25.60 -68.15 -8.81
C ASN A 463 25.26 -67.22 -9.99
N GLU A 464 24.24 -66.37 -9.86
CA GLU A 464 23.89 -65.42 -10.92
C GLU A 464 24.98 -64.36 -11.11
N VAL A 465 25.61 -63.90 -10.02
CA VAL A 465 26.78 -63.02 -10.08
C VAL A 465 27.94 -63.73 -10.75
N ASN A 466 28.22 -64.98 -10.38
CA ASN A 466 29.28 -65.79 -10.99
C ASN A 466 29.03 -66.05 -12.48
N ASP A 467 27.79 -66.27 -12.90
CA ASP A 467 27.42 -66.44 -14.31
C ASP A 467 27.50 -65.13 -15.10
N LEU A 468 27.14 -64.00 -14.48
CA LEU A 468 27.29 -62.66 -15.06
C LEU A 468 28.77 -62.25 -15.19
N LEU A 469 29.62 -62.66 -14.24
CA LEU A 469 31.07 -62.44 -14.27
C LEU A 469 31.78 -63.40 -15.24
N ASN A 470 31.34 -64.65 -15.37
CA ASN A 470 31.87 -65.61 -16.35
C ASN A 470 31.67 -65.17 -17.81
N ARG A 471 30.74 -64.22 -18.07
CA ARG A 471 30.51 -63.60 -19.38
C ARG A 471 31.20 -62.25 -19.56
N LYS A 472 31.87 -61.72 -18.54
CA LYS A 472 32.72 -60.52 -18.62
C LYS A 472 34.16 -60.98 -18.87
N SER A 473 34.63 -60.75 -20.09
CA SER A 473 36.00 -61.10 -20.50
C SER A 473 37.03 -60.43 -19.60
N ASN A 474 37.65 -61.21 -18.71
CA ASN A 474 38.97 -60.88 -18.20
C ASN A 474 39.86 -62.11 -17.93
N THR A 475 39.60 -63.23 -18.59
CA THR A 475 40.48 -64.40 -18.54
C THR A 475 40.88 -64.91 -19.92
N ASP A 476 40.17 -64.52 -20.98
CA ASP A 476 40.54 -64.82 -22.37
C ASP A 476 40.29 -63.61 -23.29
N HIS A 477 41.08 -62.55 -23.16
CA HIS A 477 41.30 -61.67 -24.31
C HIS A 477 42.77 -61.71 -24.68
N ASN A 478 43.05 -62.36 -25.81
CA ASN A 478 44.29 -62.15 -26.52
C ASN A 478 44.21 -60.78 -27.20
N HIS A 479 45.35 -60.10 -27.33
CA HIS A 479 45.46 -59.01 -28.30
C HIS A 479 45.59 -59.64 -29.69
N ASP A 480 44.51 -60.23 -30.19
CA ASP A 480 44.46 -60.63 -31.59
C ASP A 480 44.62 -59.37 -32.43
N SER A 481 45.61 -59.38 -33.32
CA SER A 481 46.08 -58.27 -34.15
C SER A 481 45.06 -57.86 -35.23
N ILE A 482 43.78 -58.15 -35.01
CA ILE A 482 42.68 -58.01 -35.95
C ILE A 482 42.00 -56.63 -35.86
N TYR A 483 42.20 -55.86 -34.78
CA TYR A 483 41.63 -54.50 -34.68
C TYR A 483 42.44 -53.41 -35.41
N LEU A 484 43.61 -53.73 -35.97
CA LEU A 484 44.37 -52.84 -36.88
C LEU A 484 44.12 -53.15 -38.36
N ASN A 485 43.60 -54.33 -38.71
CA ASN A 485 43.53 -54.81 -40.10
C ASN A 485 42.31 -54.33 -40.90
N LYS A 486 41.46 -53.43 -40.37
CA LYS A 486 40.36 -52.88 -41.17
C LYS A 486 40.75 -51.70 -42.06
N ASN A 487 41.90 -51.05 -41.82
CA ASN A 487 42.35 -49.89 -42.61
C ASN A 487 43.80 -50.00 -43.13
N VAL A 488 44.52 -51.10 -42.84
CA VAL A 488 45.86 -51.36 -43.37
C VAL A 488 45.75 -52.07 -44.72
N ILE A 489 46.17 -51.40 -45.79
CA ILE A 489 46.03 -51.86 -47.19
C ILE A 489 47.29 -52.51 -47.76
N GLY A 490 48.38 -52.56 -46.98
CA GLY A 490 49.62 -53.21 -47.39
C GLY A 490 50.71 -53.17 -46.32
N THR A 491 51.84 -53.80 -46.64
CA THR A 491 53.01 -53.89 -45.76
C THR A 491 54.24 -53.31 -46.44
N VAL A 492 55.02 -52.53 -45.71
CA VAL A 492 56.28 -51.93 -46.15
C VAL A 492 57.42 -52.52 -45.33
N ASN A 493 58.27 -53.31 -45.99
CA ASN A 493 59.39 -54.02 -45.37
C ASN A 493 60.74 -53.77 -46.07
N SER A 494 60.74 -53.02 -47.17
CA SER A 494 61.92 -52.69 -47.98
C SER A 494 61.77 -51.32 -48.63
N ILE A 495 62.86 -50.75 -49.14
CA ILE A 495 62.84 -49.49 -49.91
C ILE A 495 61.90 -49.60 -51.13
N GLU A 496 61.86 -50.77 -51.75
CA GLU A 496 61.03 -51.03 -52.92
C GLU A 496 59.54 -51.01 -52.57
N THR A 497 59.15 -51.71 -51.51
CA THR A 497 57.75 -51.70 -51.05
C THR A 497 57.32 -50.33 -50.53
N LEU A 498 58.24 -49.56 -49.93
CA LEU A 498 58.03 -48.17 -49.52
C LEU A 498 57.77 -47.24 -50.72
N ASN A 499 58.50 -47.43 -51.81
CA ASN A 499 58.34 -46.63 -53.03
C ASN A 499 57.12 -47.07 -53.85
N ASN A 500 56.71 -48.33 -53.75
CA ASN A 500 55.52 -48.84 -54.42
C ASN A 500 54.22 -48.53 -53.66
N ALA A 501 54.30 -48.13 -52.38
CA ALA A 501 53.16 -47.72 -51.56
C ALA A 501 52.57 -46.36 -52.00
N THR A 502 51.88 -46.34 -53.14
CA THR A 502 51.39 -45.13 -53.80
C THR A 502 49.87 -44.95 -53.71
N GLU A 503 49.13 -45.97 -53.27
CA GLU A 503 47.68 -45.93 -53.17
C GLU A 503 47.23 -45.32 -51.84
N THR A 504 46.10 -44.61 -51.85
CA THR A 504 45.58 -43.94 -50.66
C THR A 504 45.17 -44.97 -49.60
N GLY A 505 45.81 -44.93 -48.44
CA GLY A 505 45.52 -45.80 -47.29
C GLY A 505 46.68 -45.92 -46.32
N ILE A 506 46.56 -46.85 -45.37
CA ILE A 506 47.57 -47.07 -44.31
C ILE A 506 48.39 -48.31 -44.66
N TYR A 507 49.71 -48.21 -44.59
CA TYR A 507 50.61 -49.35 -44.74
C TYR A 507 51.32 -49.61 -43.41
N ALA A 508 51.38 -50.87 -43.00
CA ALA A 508 52.15 -51.28 -41.83
C ALA A 508 53.64 -51.36 -42.19
N VAL A 509 54.49 -50.61 -41.49
CA VAL A 509 55.94 -50.67 -41.65
C VAL A 509 56.48 -51.64 -40.62
N ASN A 510 57.09 -52.74 -41.04
CA ASN A 510 57.48 -53.84 -40.14
C ASN A 510 58.93 -54.32 -40.34
N SER A 511 59.80 -53.45 -40.83
CA SER A 511 61.24 -53.69 -40.94
C SER A 511 62.04 -52.54 -40.32
N TYR A 512 63.30 -52.81 -39.99
CA TYR A 512 64.21 -51.88 -39.35
C TYR A 512 64.95 -51.03 -40.41
N GLU A 513 65.00 -49.71 -40.21
CA GLU A 513 65.80 -48.75 -41.01
C GLU A 513 65.55 -48.74 -42.53
N ILE A 514 64.27 -48.64 -42.95
CA ILE A 514 63.92 -48.45 -44.36
C ILE A 514 64.15 -46.98 -44.76
N ASN A 515 65.23 -46.69 -45.49
CA ASN A 515 65.51 -45.36 -46.06
C ASN A 515 65.49 -44.19 -45.04
N GLY A 516 66.03 -44.42 -43.83
CA GLY A 516 66.07 -43.41 -42.77
C GLY A 516 64.82 -43.37 -41.87
N LEU A 517 63.83 -44.25 -42.09
CA LEU A 517 62.69 -44.41 -41.18
C LEU A 517 63.05 -45.30 -39.99
N TYR A 518 62.77 -44.84 -38.76
CA TYR A 518 62.96 -45.63 -37.53
C TYR A 518 61.99 -46.82 -37.53
N GLY A 519 62.52 -48.04 -37.46
CA GLY A 519 61.77 -49.27 -37.72
C GLY A 519 60.51 -49.41 -36.86
N TRP A 520 59.48 -50.01 -37.47
CA TRP A 520 58.15 -50.29 -36.90
C TRP A 520 57.26 -49.04 -36.71
N GLY A 521 56.16 -48.99 -37.46
CA GLY A 521 55.23 -47.85 -37.46
C GLY A 521 54.15 -47.94 -38.55
N PHE A 522 53.50 -46.81 -38.83
CA PHE A 522 52.45 -46.71 -39.85
C PHE A 522 52.79 -45.64 -40.88
N LEU A 523 52.66 -45.99 -42.15
CA LEU A 523 52.79 -45.09 -43.28
C LEU A 523 51.40 -44.75 -43.82
N TYR A 524 51.02 -43.48 -43.73
CA TYR A 524 49.79 -42.94 -44.28
C TYR A 524 50.08 -42.37 -45.66
N VAL A 525 49.39 -42.89 -46.67
CA VAL A 525 49.55 -42.44 -48.05
C VAL A 525 48.26 -41.75 -48.48
N THR A 526 48.39 -40.57 -49.08
CA THR A 526 47.28 -39.91 -49.77
C THR A 526 47.71 -39.55 -51.19
N LYS A 527 46.88 -39.96 -52.15
CA LYS A 527 47.03 -39.67 -53.57
C LYS A 527 45.88 -38.79 -54.00
N ASN A 528 46.19 -37.60 -54.50
CA ASN A 528 45.20 -36.64 -54.96
C ASN A 528 45.64 -36.11 -56.33
N GLY A 529 45.12 -36.73 -57.41
CA GLY A 529 45.63 -36.53 -58.76
C GLY A 529 47.04 -37.14 -58.96
N GLY A 530 47.95 -36.40 -59.60
CA GLY A 530 49.34 -36.81 -59.82
C GLY A 530 50.27 -36.62 -58.61
N ILE A 531 49.76 -36.09 -57.49
CA ILE A 531 50.53 -35.81 -56.28
C ILE A 531 50.37 -36.96 -55.29
N ILE A 532 51.48 -37.48 -54.77
CA ILE A 532 51.53 -38.52 -53.74
C ILE A 532 52.19 -37.95 -52.49
N ASN A 533 51.49 -38.07 -51.36
CA ASN A 533 51.95 -37.66 -50.05
C ASN A 533 52.10 -38.88 -49.16
N GLN A 534 53.25 -39.01 -48.50
CA GLN A 534 53.53 -40.09 -47.56
C GLN A 534 53.90 -39.50 -46.20
N TYR A 535 53.14 -39.87 -45.17
CA TYR A 535 53.37 -39.45 -43.78
C TYR A 535 53.63 -40.69 -42.93
N TYR A 536 54.82 -40.77 -42.32
CA TYR A 536 55.21 -41.89 -41.47
C TYR A 536 55.16 -41.50 -40.00
N VAL A 537 54.63 -42.41 -39.19
CA VAL A 537 54.62 -42.32 -37.73
C VAL A 537 55.27 -43.59 -37.17
N SER A 538 56.37 -43.44 -36.44
CA SER A 538 57.01 -44.57 -35.74
C SER A 538 56.21 -44.97 -34.50
N HIS A 539 56.36 -46.22 -34.07
CA HIS A 539 55.78 -46.71 -32.82
C HIS A 539 56.29 -45.96 -31.56
N THR A 540 57.41 -45.25 -31.68
CA THR A 540 58.02 -44.43 -30.62
C THR A 540 57.59 -42.95 -30.67
N GLY A 541 56.69 -42.58 -31.57
CA GLY A 541 56.14 -41.21 -31.66
C GLY A 541 56.93 -40.24 -32.55
N GLY A 542 57.95 -40.71 -33.27
CA GLY A 542 58.67 -39.92 -34.28
C GLY A 542 57.88 -39.82 -35.58
N THR A 543 57.92 -38.66 -36.25
CA THR A 543 57.17 -38.44 -37.50
C THR A 543 58.02 -37.84 -38.59
N CYS A 544 57.75 -38.24 -39.84
CA CYS A 544 58.38 -37.64 -41.01
C CYS A 544 57.46 -37.71 -42.23
N TYR A 545 57.71 -36.82 -43.19
CA TYR A 545 56.85 -36.64 -44.35
C TYR A 545 57.67 -36.54 -45.63
N ARG A 546 57.12 -37.02 -46.75
CA ARG A 546 57.62 -36.68 -48.09
C ARG A 546 56.47 -36.54 -49.08
N GLN A 547 56.71 -35.75 -50.12
CA GLN A 547 55.78 -35.51 -51.22
C GLN A 547 56.50 -35.62 -52.56
N ASP A 548 55.81 -36.12 -53.57
CA ASP A 548 56.19 -35.96 -54.97
C ASP A 548 54.99 -35.47 -55.81
N TRP A 549 55.28 -34.58 -56.76
CA TRP A 549 54.26 -33.90 -57.57
C TRP A 549 53.99 -34.58 -58.92
N ASN A 550 54.78 -35.59 -59.30
CA ASN A 550 54.77 -36.24 -60.63
C ASN A 550 54.52 -37.76 -60.56
N GLY A 551 53.97 -38.25 -59.45
CA GLY A 551 53.62 -39.66 -59.26
C GLY A 551 54.81 -40.60 -59.06
N ASN A 552 56.04 -40.10 -58.93
CA ASN A 552 57.23 -40.91 -58.69
C ASN A 552 57.84 -40.60 -57.32
N ILE A 553 57.29 -41.24 -56.29
CA ILE A 553 57.67 -41.02 -54.89
C ILE A 553 59.11 -41.47 -54.57
N ALA A 554 59.77 -42.24 -55.44
CA ALA A 554 61.12 -42.76 -55.22
C ALA A 554 62.18 -41.66 -55.06
N ASN A 555 61.94 -40.47 -55.62
CA ASN A 555 62.85 -39.32 -55.53
C ASN A 555 62.44 -38.29 -54.47
N GLY A 556 61.32 -38.51 -53.76
CA GLY A 556 60.83 -37.60 -52.72
C GLY A 556 61.74 -37.63 -51.49
N LYS A 557 62.32 -36.47 -51.14
CA LYS A 557 63.19 -36.33 -49.96
C LYS A 557 62.36 -36.36 -48.67
N TRP A 558 62.77 -37.15 -47.69
CA TRP A 558 62.15 -37.18 -46.36
C TRP A 558 62.49 -35.91 -45.59
N ILE A 559 61.46 -35.30 -45.02
CA ILE A 559 61.55 -34.19 -44.08
C ILE A 559 61.23 -34.77 -42.71
N THR A 560 62.25 -34.96 -41.88
CA THR A 560 62.11 -35.32 -40.47
C THR A 560 61.80 -34.06 -39.67
N GLN A 561 60.96 -34.17 -38.64
CA GLN A 561 60.69 -33.07 -37.72
C GLN A 561 61.91 -32.79 -36.82
N TRP A 562 63.00 -32.27 -37.41
CA TRP A 562 64.08 -31.52 -36.75
C TRP A 562 65.06 -30.80 -37.71
N ASP A 563 64.64 -30.34 -38.88
CA ASP A 563 65.38 -29.29 -39.60
C ASP A 563 64.86 -27.91 -39.16
N ASN A 564 65.35 -27.44 -38.00
CA ASN A 564 65.01 -26.12 -37.43
C ASN A 564 65.62 -24.92 -38.18
N ASN A 565 66.16 -25.11 -39.38
CA ASN A 565 66.83 -24.05 -40.13
C ASN A 565 65.93 -23.37 -41.18
N ASN A 566 64.63 -23.63 -41.21
CA ASN A 566 63.72 -22.87 -42.07
C ASN A 566 62.34 -22.56 -41.45
N PHE A 567 62.23 -22.61 -40.13
CA PHE A 567 61.07 -22.11 -39.41
C PHE A 567 61.54 -21.19 -38.28
N ASN A 568 61.59 -19.89 -38.57
CA ASN A 568 61.79 -18.88 -37.53
C ASN A 568 60.49 -18.76 -36.74
N PRO A 569 60.44 -19.12 -35.44
CA PRO A 569 59.23 -18.94 -34.62
C PRO A 569 58.87 -17.46 -34.41
N ASN A 570 59.73 -16.53 -34.86
CA ASN A 570 59.49 -15.09 -34.88
C ASN A 570 58.97 -14.55 -36.22
N ASP A 571 58.72 -15.40 -37.24
CA ASP A 571 57.91 -15.00 -38.39
C ASP A 571 56.43 -14.96 -37.96
N LYS A 572 56.14 -14.02 -37.07
CA LYS A 572 54.78 -13.64 -36.74
C LYS A 572 54.10 -13.26 -38.04
N ALA A 573 52.87 -13.75 -38.24
CA ALA A 573 51.95 -13.10 -39.14
C ALA A 573 52.06 -11.59 -38.94
N ASN A 574 52.31 -10.85 -40.03
CA ASN A 574 52.44 -9.40 -40.02
C ASN A 574 51.35 -8.82 -39.11
N SER A 575 51.74 -8.12 -38.06
CA SER A 575 50.84 -7.45 -37.11
C SER A 575 50.02 -6.33 -37.77
N ASN A 576 50.21 -6.08 -39.07
CA ASN A 576 49.41 -5.20 -39.91
C ASN A 576 48.55 -5.98 -40.92
N HIS A 577 47.74 -6.95 -40.48
CA HIS A 577 46.53 -7.26 -41.25
C HIS A 577 45.32 -6.74 -40.49
N THR A 578 44.68 -5.73 -41.08
CA THR A 578 43.45 -5.16 -40.59
C THR A 578 42.29 -5.85 -41.27
N HIS A 579 41.36 -6.42 -40.51
CA HIS A 579 40.01 -6.65 -41.03
C HIS A 579 39.32 -5.30 -41.15
N THR A 580 39.03 -4.85 -42.37
CA THR A 580 38.13 -3.71 -42.56
C THR A 580 36.71 -4.17 -42.19
N ALA A 581 35.95 -3.29 -41.52
CA ALA A 581 34.63 -3.56 -40.94
C ALA A 581 33.55 -4.11 -41.91
N GLY A 582 33.85 -4.25 -43.21
CA GLY A 582 32.96 -4.85 -44.21
C GLY A 582 33.10 -6.36 -44.42
N GLN A 583 34.13 -7.03 -43.87
CA GLN A 583 34.41 -8.45 -44.19
C GLN A 583 33.95 -9.46 -43.13
N VAL A 584 33.52 -8.98 -41.97
CA VAL A 584 32.72 -9.75 -41.03
C VAL A 584 31.41 -9.00 -40.98
N GLY A 585 30.32 -9.59 -41.51
CA GLY A 585 28.99 -8.99 -41.53
C GLY A 585 28.50 -8.72 -40.11
N THR A 586 29.00 -7.63 -39.53
CA THR A 586 28.61 -7.11 -38.24
C THR A 586 27.39 -6.26 -38.54
N TYR A 587 26.21 -6.83 -38.27
CA TYR A 587 25.00 -6.03 -38.22
C TYR A 587 25.26 -4.88 -37.27
N THR A 588 25.19 -3.66 -37.78
CA THR A 588 25.24 -2.44 -36.97
C THR A 588 24.11 -2.49 -35.94
N LYS A 589 24.28 -1.77 -34.83
CA LYS A 589 23.21 -1.64 -33.82
C LYS A 589 21.87 -1.22 -34.46
N GLY A 590 21.91 -0.43 -35.53
CA GLY A 590 20.72 -0.05 -36.32
C GLY A 590 20.10 -1.21 -37.11
N GLU A 591 20.89 -2.13 -37.67
CA GLU A 591 20.40 -3.31 -38.39
C GLU A 591 19.85 -4.38 -37.43
N ILE A 592 20.47 -4.54 -36.26
CA ILE A 592 19.93 -5.38 -35.16
C ILE A 592 18.64 -4.75 -34.64
N ASP A 593 18.63 -3.45 -34.33
CA ASP A 593 17.43 -2.76 -33.87
C ASP A 593 16.30 -2.86 -34.92
N THR A 594 16.59 -2.82 -36.22
CA THR A 594 15.56 -2.95 -37.28
C THR A 594 15.06 -4.39 -37.45
N LYS A 595 15.94 -5.40 -37.35
CA LYS A 595 15.53 -6.82 -37.45
C LYS A 595 14.80 -7.33 -36.20
N PHE A 596 15.12 -6.80 -35.02
CA PHE A 596 14.53 -7.26 -33.75
C PHE A 596 13.41 -6.37 -33.21
N LYS A 597 13.27 -5.09 -33.62
CA LYS A 597 12.11 -4.25 -33.25
C LYS A 597 10.76 -4.76 -33.75
N ASN A 598 10.74 -5.53 -34.83
CA ASN A 598 9.50 -6.10 -35.37
C ASN A 598 9.17 -7.50 -34.82
N SER A 599 10.00 -8.03 -33.90
CA SER A 599 9.71 -9.30 -33.22
C SER A 599 8.74 -9.05 -32.06
N VAL A 600 7.48 -8.83 -32.40
CA VAL A 600 6.40 -8.71 -31.41
C VAL A 600 5.98 -10.13 -31.02
N PRO A 601 6.23 -10.58 -29.77
CA PRO A 601 6.00 -11.98 -29.36
C PRO A 601 4.50 -12.35 -29.23
N VAL A 602 3.61 -11.41 -29.55
CA VAL A 602 2.16 -11.57 -29.50
C VAL A 602 1.60 -11.48 -30.93
N PRO A 603 1.01 -12.55 -31.50
CA PRO A 603 0.49 -12.52 -32.86
C PRO A 603 -0.75 -11.61 -33.00
N VAL A 604 -1.06 -11.17 -34.22
CA VAL A 604 -2.28 -10.41 -34.50
C VAL A 604 -3.51 -11.24 -34.08
N GLY A 605 -4.43 -10.61 -33.34
CA GLY A 605 -5.60 -11.26 -32.76
C GLY A 605 -5.38 -11.88 -31.38
N ALA A 606 -4.14 -12.04 -30.91
CA ALA A 606 -3.86 -12.49 -29.54
C ALA A 606 -4.01 -11.35 -28.52
N VAL A 607 -4.19 -11.75 -27.26
CA VAL A 607 -4.44 -10.85 -26.14
C VAL A 607 -3.21 -10.81 -25.23
N LEU A 608 -2.69 -9.60 -25.00
CA LEU A 608 -1.65 -9.30 -24.03
C LEU A 608 -2.29 -8.84 -22.72
N THR A 609 -1.86 -9.43 -21.60
CA THR A 609 -2.34 -9.05 -20.27
C THR A 609 -1.31 -8.15 -19.60
N MET A 610 -1.75 -7.01 -19.07
CA MET A 610 -0.90 -6.00 -18.43
C MET A 610 -1.52 -5.52 -17.13
N TRP A 611 -0.71 -5.18 -16.14
CA TRP A 611 -1.19 -4.64 -14.86
C TRP A 611 -1.38 -3.10 -14.90
N ASN A 612 -0.70 -2.42 -15.83
CA ASN A 612 -0.70 -0.96 -15.95
C ASN A 612 -1.60 -0.47 -17.12
N ASN A 613 -1.74 0.86 -17.24
CA ASN A 613 -2.56 1.52 -18.28
C ASN A 613 -1.83 1.80 -19.59
N THR A 614 -0.56 1.40 -19.71
CA THR A 614 0.28 1.69 -20.88
C THR A 614 -0.30 1.02 -22.12
N ASN A 615 -0.45 1.77 -23.21
CA ASN A 615 -0.84 1.17 -24.49
C ASN A 615 0.35 0.33 -25.00
N PRO A 616 0.18 -0.97 -25.32
CA PRO A 616 1.29 -1.80 -25.78
C PRO A 616 1.95 -1.30 -27.07
N ALA A 617 1.32 -0.40 -27.83
CA ALA A 617 1.95 0.29 -28.95
C ALA A 617 3.20 1.11 -28.54
N GLU A 618 3.30 1.51 -27.27
CA GLU A 618 4.47 2.18 -26.69
C GLU A 618 5.65 1.21 -26.48
N LEU A 619 5.36 -0.08 -26.22
CA LEU A 619 6.36 -1.13 -26.06
C LEU A 619 6.75 -1.77 -27.40
N PHE A 620 5.77 -1.88 -28.31
CA PHE A 620 5.90 -2.50 -29.62
C PHE A 620 5.60 -1.47 -30.71
N SER A 621 6.56 -0.59 -31.00
CA SER A 621 6.38 0.50 -31.97
C SER A 621 5.91 -0.04 -33.34
N GLY A 622 4.91 0.62 -33.94
CA GLY A 622 4.36 0.21 -35.24
C GLY A 622 3.24 -0.83 -35.18
N THR A 623 2.80 -1.22 -33.98
CA THR A 623 1.61 -2.08 -33.79
C THR A 623 0.39 -1.29 -33.34
N THR A 624 -0.80 -1.86 -33.53
CA THR A 624 -2.06 -1.28 -33.02
C THR A 624 -2.75 -2.26 -32.09
N TRP A 625 -3.37 -1.72 -31.03
CA TRP A 625 -3.96 -2.51 -29.94
C TRP A 625 -5.33 -1.96 -29.53
N GLU A 626 -6.24 -2.86 -29.19
CA GLU A 626 -7.58 -2.55 -28.70
C GLU A 626 -7.71 -3.02 -27.25
N LEU A 627 -8.15 -2.15 -26.34
CA LEU A 627 -8.45 -2.55 -24.97
C LEU A 627 -9.78 -3.31 -24.91
N ILE A 628 -9.75 -4.53 -24.39
CA ILE A 628 -10.96 -5.30 -24.14
C ILE A 628 -11.68 -4.69 -22.92
N THR A 629 -12.99 -4.47 -23.05
CA THR A 629 -13.84 -3.75 -22.08
C THR A 629 -13.65 -4.24 -20.64
N ALA A 630 -13.55 -3.31 -19.69
CA ALA A 630 -13.36 -3.60 -18.26
C ALA A 630 -14.55 -4.35 -17.63
N GLY A 631 -14.28 -5.06 -16.52
CA GLY A 631 -15.32 -5.70 -15.70
C GLY A 631 -15.83 -7.05 -16.23
N LYS A 632 -15.02 -7.77 -17.01
CA LYS A 632 -15.34 -9.10 -17.55
C LYS A 632 -14.38 -10.16 -17.00
N TYR A 633 -14.89 -11.36 -16.75
CA TYR A 633 -14.08 -12.55 -16.44
C TYR A 633 -13.78 -13.34 -17.71
N ILE A 634 -12.60 -13.97 -17.79
CA ILE A 634 -12.23 -14.82 -18.91
C ILE A 634 -12.81 -16.22 -18.70
N GLN A 635 -13.63 -16.68 -19.66
CA GLN A 635 -14.15 -18.04 -19.72
C GLN A 635 -13.87 -18.65 -21.09
N SER A 636 -13.61 -19.95 -21.13
CA SER A 636 -13.49 -20.71 -22.37
C SER A 636 -14.88 -21.02 -22.96
N GLY A 637 -15.03 -20.95 -24.29
CA GLY A 637 -16.29 -21.28 -24.96
C GLY A 637 -16.13 -21.37 -26.49
N SER A 638 -17.22 -21.73 -27.18
CA SER A 638 -17.22 -21.94 -28.63
C SER A 638 -17.24 -20.65 -29.47
N THR A 639 -17.60 -19.51 -28.86
CA THR A 639 -17.67 -18.21 -29.54
C THR A 639 -16.81 -17.20 -28.81
N ALA A 640 -15.70 -16.80 -29.44
CA ALA A 640 -14.78 -15.80 -28.91
C ALA A 640 -15.49 -14.44 -28.70
N LEU A 641 -15.13 -13.73 -27.62
CA LEU A 641 -15.66 -12.40 -27.25
C LEU A 641 -17.16 -12.34 -26.95
N SER A 642 -17.86 -13.47 -26.84
CA SER A 642 -19.23 -13.49 -26.32
C SER A 642 -19.28 -12.98 -24.88
N THR A 643 -20.30 -12.17 -24.56
CA THR A 643 -20.45 -11.54 -23.25
C THR A 643 -21.68 -12.04 -22.53
N GLY A 644 -21.58 -12.26 -21.22
CA GLY A 644 -22.69 -12.64 -20.35
C GLY A 644 -22.31 -12.53 -18.87
N GLY A 645 -23.26 -12.81 -17.98
CA GLY A 645 -23.08 -12.73 -16.53
C GLY A 645 -23.60 -11.42 -15.90
N SER A 646 -23.69 -11.41 -14.57
CA SER A 646 -24.08 -10.25 -13.76
C SER A 646 -23.21 -10.23 -12.50
N ASN A 647 -22.92 -9.03 -11.98
CA ASN A 647 -22.17 -8.86 -10.73
C ASN A 647 -23.06 -8.96 -9.49
N SER A 648 -24.38 -9.03 -9.68
CA SER A 648 -25.34 -9.19 -8.59
C SER A 648 -26.54 -10.03 -9.01
N VAL A 649 -27.16 -10.67 -8.03
CA VAL A 649 -28.39 -11.46 -8.21
C VAL A 649 -29.44 -10.97 -7.23
N SER A 650 -30.63 -10.65 -7.75
CA SER A 650 -31.79 -10.40 -6.90
C SER A 650 -32.47 -11.72 -6.58
N ILE A 651 -32.65 -12.01 -5.29
CA ILE A 651 -33.36 -13.21 -4.84
C ILE A 651 -34.86 -12.99 -5.04
N ALA A 652 -35.45 -13.74 -5.98
CA ALA A 652 -36.88 -13.76 -6.21
C ALA A 652 -37.55 -14.84 -5.36
N LYS A 653 -38.89 -14.78 -5.24
CA LYS A 653 -39.69 -15.78 -4.53
C LYS A 653 -39.39 -17.21 -4.99
N ALA A 654 -39.14 -17.41 -6.28
CA ALA A 654 -38.81 -18.72 -6.86
C ALA A 654 -37.44 -19.27 -6.41
N ASN A 655 -36.55 -18.42 -5.88
CA ASN A 655 -35.23 -18.83 -5.38
C ASN A 655 -35.25 -19.22 -3.89
N LEU A 656 -36.37 -18.99 -3.19
CA LEU A 656 -36.48 -19.30 -1.76
C LEU A 656 -36.82 -20.78 -1.55
N PRO A 657 -36.24 -21.43 -0.52
CA PRO A 657 -36.54 -22.81 -0.21
C PRO A 657 -38.01 -22.97 0.23
N ASN A 658 -38.60 -24.12 -0.10
CA ASN A 658 -39.99 -24.43 0.24
C ASN A 658 -40.12 -24.84 1.72
N VAL A 659 -40.04 -23.86 2.62
CA VAL A 659 -40.12 -24.04 4.08
C VAL A 659 -41.31 -23.26 4.64
N LYS A 660 -42.06 -23.88 5.56
CA LYS A 660 -43.14 -23.21 6.29
C LYS A 660 -42.56 -22.50 7.52
N LEU A 661 -42.72 -21.18 7.58
CA LEU A 661 -42.35 -20.39 8.75
C LEU A 661 -43.49 -20.41 9.77
N LYS A 662 -43.19 -20.77 11.02
CA LYS A 662 -44.17 -20.80 12.11
C LYS A 662 -44.24 -19.40 12.72
N VAL A 663 -45.45 -18.84 12.79
CA VAL A 663 -45.72 -17.64 13.60
C VAL A 663 -46.16 -18.11 14.98
N ASP A 664 -45.66 -17.47 16.03
CA ASP A 664 -46.05 -17.80 17.40
C ASP A 664 -47.57 -17.62 17.60
N SER A 665 -48.16 -18.49 18.42
CA SER A 665 -49.57 -18.39 18.75
C SER A 665 -49.83 -17.14 19.57
N PHE A 666 -50.64 -16.23 19.05
CA PHE A 666 -51.12 -15.05 19.75
C PHE A 666 -52.64 -15.13 19.93
N SER A 667 -53.16 -14.54 21.01
CA SER A 667 -54.59 -14.51 21.32
C SER A 667 -55.06 -13.07 21.41
N LEU A 668 -56.09 -12.71 20.64
CA LEU A 668 -56.75 -11.41 20.75
C LEU A 668 -57.91 -11.56 21.74
N THR A 669 -57.66 -11.30 23.02
CA THR A 669 -58.71 -11.31 24.05
C THR A 669 -59.10 -9.89 24.42
N THR A 670 -60.40 -9.60 24.43
CA THR A 670 -60.90 -8.46 25.19
C THR A 670 -61.15 -8.89 26.63
N GLN A 671 -60.74 -8.07 27.60
CA GLN A 671 -61.02 -8.31 29.01
C GLN A 671 -62.54 -8.36 29.23
N PRO A 672 -63.05 -9.25 30.11
CA PRO A 672 -64.45 -9.22 30.52
C PRO A 672 -64.78 -7.81 31.04
N HIS A 673 -65.80 -7.19 30.45
CA HIS A 673 -66.28 -5.89 30.88
C HIS A 673 -67.72 -6.01 31.38
N THR A 674 -68.17 -4.97 32.08
CA THR A 674 -69.45 -4.98 32.75
C THR A 674 -70.31 -3.81 32.30
N HIS A 675 -71.61 -4.04 32.17
CA HIS A 675 -72.58 -3.01 31.82
C HIS A 675 -73.36 -2.60 33.06
N LYS A 676 -73.44 -1.29 33.31
CA LYS A 676 -74.28 -0.71 34.35
C LYS A 676 -75.66 -0.44 33.76
N LEU A 677 -76.69 -1.10 34.30
CA LEU A 677 -78.08 -0.81 33.94
C LEU A 677 -78.59 0.28 34.89
N ASP A 678 -78.63 1.52 34.42
CA ASP A 678 -79.24 2.63 35.16
C ASP A 678 -80.75 2.62 34.90
N TRP A 679 -81.52 2.17 35.90
CA TRP A 679 -82.99 2.20 35.86
C TRP A 679 -83.46 3.57 36.40
N ASN A 680 -83.80 4.49 35.50
CA ASN A 680 -84.31 5.80 35.89
C ASN A 680 -85.81 5.68 36.21
N ALA A 681 -86.15 5.56 37.50
CA ALA A 681 -87.53 5.52 37.97
C ALA A 681 -88.15 6.91 37.95
N GLY A 682 -88.63 7.33 36.78
CA GLY A 682 -89.55 8.46 36.65
C GLY A 682 -90.92 8.08 37.17
N TYR A 683 -91.38 8.74 38.23
CA TYR A 683 -92.79 8.75 38.63
C TYR A 683 -93.54 9.63 37.62
N ASP A 684 -94.26 9.01 36.69
CA ASP A 684 -95.44 9.65 36.10
C ASP A 684 -96.54 8.59 35.89
N GLY A 685 -97.76 9.00 36.22
CA GLY A 685 -98.83 8.10 36.65
C GLY A 685 -99.48 7.27 35.53
N GLY A 686 -99.96 6.09 35.96
CA GLY A 686 -101.08 5.42 35.31
C GLY A 686 -100.73 4.24 34.41
N ALA A 687 -100.36 3.09 34.99
CA ALA A 687 -100.79 1.77 34.50
C ALA A 687 -100.41 0.66 35.50
N THR A 688 -101.38 -0.19 35.79
CA THR A 688 -101.37 -1.30 36.75
C THR A 688 -100.78 -2.58 36.14
N GLY A 689 -99.72 -3.13 36.75
CA GLY A 689 -99.15 -4.46 36.45
C GLY A 689 -98.09 -4.86 37.49
N PRO A 690 -97.99 -6.13 37.91
CA PRO A 690 -97.41 -6.49 39.20
C PRO A 690 -95.88 -6.45 39.18
N ILE A 691 -95.30 -5.53 39.93
CA ILE A 691 -93.90 -5.63 40.35
C ILE A 691 -93.90 -6.53 41.59
N THR A 692 -93.43 -7.77 41.45
CA THR A 692 -93.17 -8.68 42.58
C THR A 692 -92.02 -8.12 43.43
N ARG A 693 -92.34 -7.16 44.31
CA ARG A 693 -91.44 -6.76 45.39
C ARG A 693 -91.48 -7.86 46.46
N SER A 694 -90.50 -8.75 46.43
CA SER A 694 -90.23 -9.61 47.58
C SER A 694 -89.75 -8.71 48.73
N ARG A 695 -90.61 -8.57 49.73
CA ARG A 695 -90.44 -7.73 50.91
C ARG A 695 -89.85 -8.59 52.02
N TRP A 696 -88.58 -8.40 52.35
CA TRP A 696 -88.05 -8.60 53.70
C TRP A 696 -87.13 -7.43 54.04
N GLY A 697 -87.28 -6.96 55.28
CA GLY A 697 -86.99 -5.59 55.67
C GLY A 697 -85.51 -5.22 55.79
N VAL A 698 -85.35 -4.01 56.32
CA VAL A 698 -84.12 -3.28 56.64
C VAL A 698 -83.63 -2.38 55.50
N SER A 699 -83.58 -1.09 55.83
CA SER A 699 -83.02 -0.01 55.03
C SER A 699 -81.58 -0.29 54.62
N GLY A 700 -81.31 -0.25 53.32
CA GLY A 700 -79.97 -0.33 52.75
C GLY A 700 -80.10 -0.56 51.26
N GLN A 701 -79.39 0.24 50.46
CA GLN A 701 -79.40 0.19 48.99
C GLN A 701 -79.36 -1.24 48.45
N SER A 702 -80.35 -1.61 47.63
CA SER A 702 -80.33 -2.87 46.88
C SER A 702 -79.31 -2.74 45.74
N SER A 703 -78.16 -3.39 45.89
CA SER A 703 -77.14 -3.52 44.85
C SER A 703 -77.64 -4.44 43.73
N SER A 704 -77.86 -3.91 42.52
CA SER A 704 -78.04 -4.72 41.32
C SER A 704 -76.71 -5.34 40.92
N GLY A 705 -76.66 -6.67 40.89
CA GLY A 705 -75.46 -7.45 40.57
C GLY A 705 -74.92 -7.15 39.18
N VAL A 706 -73.61 -6.97 39.11
CA VAL A 706 -72.89 -6.74 37.86
C VAL A 706 -72.66 -8.10 37.20
N HIS A 707 -73.22 -8.33 36.01
CA HIS A 707 -72.97 -9.56 35.25
C HIS A 707 -71.81 -9.36 34.27
N SER A 708 -70.80 -10.22 34.37
CA SER A 708 -69.67 -10.27 33.45
C SER A 708 -70.09 -11.01 32.16
N SER A 709 -70.19 -10.29 31.04
CA SER A 709 -70.34 -10.91 29.72
C SER A 709 -68.98 -11.39 29.23
N GLY A 710 -68.84 -12.71 29.03
CA GLY A 710 -67.59 -13.37 28.65
C GLY A 710 -67.00 -12.83 27.35
N GLY A 711 -65.68 -12.64 27.33
CA GLY A 711 -64.94 -12.11 26.18
C GLY A 711 -65.06 -13.02 24.97
N GLN A 712 -65.60 -12.49 23.87
CA GLN A 712 -65.59 -13.16 22.57
C GLN A 712 -64.40 -12.70 21.73
N ASN A 713 -63.98 -13.58 20.82
CA ASN A 713 -62.92 -13.35 19.85
C ASN A 713 -63.38 -12.26 18.86
N THR A 714 -62.69 -11.11 18.81
CA THR A 714 -63.13 -9.94 18.00
C THR A 714 -62.72 -10.01 16.52
N GLY A 715 -62.82 -11.18 15.90
CA GLY A 715 -62.58 -11.35 14.47
C GLY A 715 -61.18 -11.81 14.08
N THR A 716 -60.99 -11.98 12.77
CA THR A 716 -59.84 -12.61 12.14
C THR A 716 -58.58 -11.76 12.28
N ALA A 717 -57.52 -12.32 12.85
CA ALA A 717 -56.20 -11.70 12.89
C ALA A 717 -55.24 -12.47 11.96
N SER A 718 -54.63 -11.75 11.01
CA SER A 718 -53.71 -12.30 10.01
C SER A 718 -52.30 -11.78 10.30
N PRO A 719 -51.55 -12.37 11.24
CA PRO A 719 -50.21 -11.89 11.54
C PRO A 719 -49.31 -12.13 10.32
N SER A 720 -48.57 -11.11 9.91
CA SER A 720 -47.46 -11.24 8.98
C SER A 720 -46.16 -11.25 9.78
N THR A 721 -45.17 -12.01 9.33
CA THR A 721 -43.80 -11.79 9.79
C THR A 721 -43.33 -10.39 9.36
N GLU A 722 -42.34 -9.84 10.03
CA GLU A 722 -41.63 -8.69 9.50
C GLU A 722 -40.96 -9.01 8.16
N SER A 723 -40.56 -7.99 7.41
CA SER A 723 -39.85 -8.15 6.14
C SER A 723 -38.54 -8.91 6.36
N LEU A 724 -38.47 -10.17 5.91
CA LEU A 724 -37.32 -11.07 6.12
C LEU A 724 -36.12 -10.78 5.20
N GLY A 725 -36.15 -9.70 4.41
CA GLY A 725 -35.07 -9.32 3.52
C GLY A 725 -35.09 -7.81 3.22
N SER A 726 -33.92 -7.27 2.90
CA SER A 726 -33.73 -5.83 2.64
C SER A 726 -34.13 -5.40 1.22
N GLY A 727 -34.43 -6.34 0.32
CA GLY A 727 -34.62 -6.08 -1.11
C GLY A 727 -33.34 -5.70 -1.87
N THR A 728 -32.20 -5.65 -1.18
CA THR A 728 -30.89 -5.38 -1.78
C THR A 728 -30.41 -6.61 -2.56
N ALA A 729 -29.96 -6.42 -3.79
CA ALA A 729 -29.38 -7.50 -4.58
C ALA A 729 -28.13 -8.06 -3.89
N LEU A 730 -27.99 -9.39 -3.92
CA LEU A 730 -26.80 -10.06 -3.40
C LEU A 730 -25.62 -9.78 -4.35
N ASN A 731 -24.55 -9.20 -3.82
CA ASN A 731 -23.30 -9.06 -4.56
C ASN A 731 -22.67 -10.45 -4.71
N ILE A 732 -22.43 -10.86 -5.95
CA ILE A 732 -21.81 -12.17 -6.28
C ILE A 732 -20.42 -12.00 -6.89
N LEU A 733 -19.83 -10.80 -6.79
CA LEU A 733 -18.49 -10.52 -7.28
C LEU A 733 -17.44 -11.13 -6.33
N PRO A 734 -16.70 -12.17 -6.75
CA PRO A 734 -15.63 -12.73 -5.93
C PRO A 734 -14.47 -11.74 -5.80
N THR A 735 -13.64 -11.86 -4.76
CA THR A 735 -12.40 -11.08 -4.64
C THR A 735 -11.57 -11.21 -5.92
N TYR A 736 -11.15 -10.09 -6.50
CA TYR A 736 -10.49 -10.07 -7.80
C TYR A 736 -9.37 -9.03 -7.88
N ILE A 737 -8.44 -9.25 -8.81
CA ILE A 737 -7.46 -8.27 -9.26
C ILE A 737 -7.88 -7.75 -10.64
N THR A 738 -7.67 -6.46 -10.91
CA THR A 738 -8.00 -5.86 -12.21
C THR A 738 -6.75 -5.83 -13.08
N LEU A 739 -6.78 -6.53 -14.21
CA LEU A 739 -5.74 -6.47 -15.24
C LEU A 739 -6.33 -5.87 -16.53
N LYS A 740 -5.47 -5.27 -17.36
CA LYS A 740 -5.80 -4.78 -18.70
C LYS A 740 -5.50 -5.86 -19.73
N PHE A 741 -6.46 -6.12 -20.60
CA PHE A 741 -6.34 -7.09 -21.66
C PHE A 741 -6.36 -6.34 -23.00
N TRP A 742 -5.23 -6.33 -23.69
CA TRP A 742 -5.06 -5.64 -24.96
C TRP A 742 -5.02 -6.65 -26.09
N LYS A 743 -5.93 -6.53 -27.06
CA LYS A 743 -5.94 -7.35 -28.27
C LYS A 743 -5.10 -6.69 -29.35
N ARG A 744 -4.15 -7.42 -29.94
CA ARG A 744 -3.37 -6.91 -31.06
C ARG A 744 -4.21 -6.86 -32.34
N LEU A 745 -4.21 -5.73 -33.03
CA LEU A 745 -4.92 -5.53 -34.30
C LEU A 745 -3.99 -5.61 -35.52
N THR A 746 -2.77 -5.06 -35.44
CA THR A 746 -1.75 -5.09 -36.51
C THR A 746 -0.36 -5.38 -35.98
#